data_AF-A0A941W7T6-F1
#
_entry.id   AF-A0A941W7T6-F1
#
_cell.length_a   1.000
_cell.length_b   1.000
_cell.length_c   1.000
_cell.angle_alpha   90.00
_cell.angle_beta   90.00
_cell.angle_gamma   90.00
#
_symmetry.space_group_name_H-M   'P 1'
#
loop_
_entity.id
_entity.type
_entity.pdbx_description
1 polymer ?
#
loop_
_entity_poly.entity_id
_entity_poly.type
_entity_poly.pdbx_seq_one_letter_code
_entity_poly.pdbx_strand_id
1 'polypeptide(L)'
;MIGTEVRPDPVPDAIVEDAVRLVARWLNAAGADETADERDLADRLLGLVEDGHGVAFTMRFVDRVARSRHDRLAALQLSRLVSGQVLPSFLGPVDRLMLAVGARLAPLFPALVMPIARWRMRGLVGHLVVDAEPDAMHAHLADRKRDGYDLNVNLLGEAVLGEAEASRRFQRTLDLIDDPEVPYVSVKVSSIASQVNLWAFDDTLGRVKERLRVLYQRASDPGLGGGAPTFVNLDMEEYRDLELTVRAFTELLDEPGLSHVDAGIVLQAYLPDAFGALQRLTAWADARHRAGGGQIKVRLVKGANLAMEQVDAAMHGWDQAPYASKGEVDASYKRCLDWVLRPEHTAAVRIGLASHNLFDVAWAHLLADARGVSDRIEFEMLQGMAPSQARTVRSDTGGMLLYTPVVARDDFDVAVSYLFRRLEENASPDNFLRHLFSLRPGTPGFEGEAAKFRKSVLDRTTVFVGSHRGSSGAEPVVGTFSNQPDTDPALPDTQAWLRGLLGRAMSPVETPLTTSVDEVDRVVADAGEAQRRWIAVPCQERRAVLHRVADELVARRDELFASMTQEASKTWAETDLEINEAVDFARWYADRSLELEAVDGAVFSPLGVVAVIPPWNFPVAIPTGGVLASLAAGNAVVFKPAPETPRCAEIIAEACWAGGVPTDLLRFVRTPDDEVGRHLVTSVDGVILTGAAETAAMFRSWKPDMALFAETSGKNALVVTPQADMDLAANDLVRSAFGHQGQKCSAASLGILVGEAYRDERFLRQVVDAAASLVVGPTMDPATTFGPLIGPATGKLADALTTLGAGERWLLEPRCLDEVGTAWTPGIKIGVVPGSSFHQTECFGPVLGLMAAADLDEAISFQNSVDYGLTGGIHSLDPTEVDHWLDEVQVGNAYVNRQITGAIVQRQPFGGWKRSVVGPGAKAGGPDYLLQLGTWRPVAPVRSTVALAAAEESDATWWDCHYGVDSDPTGLFCEANVLRYRPRPDVIVRVGRGADRFEVDRVLAAARLCGVQPEVSREADVDDEAFAASLPGHRFGRIRYVGDGGVGDVVRRAAISAEVDLVDAPVTASGRLELRWYLREQAISRTLHRFGNLVGVPS
;
A
#
# COMPACT_ATOMS: atom_id res chain seq x y z
N MET A 1 24.65 -14.36 -28.33
CA MET A 1 25.52 -14.03 -29.48
C MET A 1 24.76 -14.24 -30.79
N ILE A 2 24.25 -13.18 -31.41
CA ILE A 2 24.18 -13.02 -32.88
C ILE A 2 24.28 -11.51 -33.14
N GLY A 3 25.51 -11.02 -33.28
CA GLY A 3 25.77 -9.72 -33.89
C GLY A 3 25.74 -9.90 -35.40
N THR A 4 24.67 -9.46 -36.04
CA THR A 4 24.69 -9.15 -37.47
C THR A 4 24.68 -7.63 -37.57
N GLU A 5 25.74 -7.06 -38.15
CA GLU A 5 25.79 -5.65 -38.51
C GLU A 5 24.65 -5.35 -39.49
N VAL A 6 23.57 -4.79 -38.97
CA VAL A 6 22.47 -4.25 -39.75
C VAL A 6 23.02 -3.03 -40.50
N ARG A 7 23.01 -3.08 -41.84
CA ARG A 7 23.32 -1.90 -42.67
C ARG A 7 22.43 -0.73 -42.20
N PRO A 8 22.98 0.48 -42.02
CA PRO A 8 22.17 1.62 -41.61
C PRO A 8 21.09 1.86 -42.66
N ASP A 9 19.83 1.70 -42.26
CA ASP A 9 18.66 2.06 -43.06
C ASP A 9 18.44 3.57 -42.89
N PRO A 10 18.67 4.40 -43.92
CA PRO A 10 18.51 5.85 -43.82
C PRO A 10 17.04 6.29 -43.93
N VAL A 11 16.12 5.39 -44.34
CA VAL A 11 14.71 5.71 -44.57
C VAL A 11 14.05 6.39 -43.37
N PRO A 12 14.20 5.90 -42.12
CA PRO A 12 13.53 6.50 -40.96
C PRO A 12 13.89 7.98 -40.74
N ASP A 13 15.14 8.36 -41.07
CA ASP A 13 15.63 9.74 -40.92
C ASP A 13 15.28 10.61 -42.14
N ALA A 14 15.24 10.03 -43.34
CA ALA A 14 14.94 10.74 -44.58
C ALA A 14 13.49 11.25 -44.67
N ILE A 15 12.54 10.53 -44.07
CA ILE A 15 11.09 10.84 -44.14
C ILE A 15 10.58 11.75 -43.02
N VAL A 16 11.46 12.18 -42.10
CA VAL A 16 11.07 12.99 -40.93
C VAL A 16 10.35 14.28 -41.32
N GLU A 17 10.88 15.01 -42.29
CA GLU A 17 10.25 16.26 -42.76
C GLU A 17 9.00 16.00 -43.61
N ASP A 18 8.91 14.85 -44.28
CA ASP A 18 7.69 14.43 -44.97
C ASP A 18 6.57 14.14 -43.97
N ALA A 19 6.88 13.50 -42.84
CA ALA A 19 5.92 13.28 -41.75
C ALA A 19 5.42 14.61 -41.18
N VAL A 20 6.31 15.57 -40.91
CA VAL A 20 5.91 16.92 -40.44
C VAL A 20 4.99 17.61 -41.45
N ARG A 21 5.30 17.54 -42.75
CA ARG A 21 4.43 18.07 -43.82
C ARG A 21 3.08 17.35 -43.88
N LEU A 22 3.05 16.03 -43.70
CA LEU A 22 1.81 15.24 -43.69
C LEU A 22 0.91 15.63 -42.52
N VAL A 23 1.46 15.78 -41.32
CA VAL A 23 0.71 16.29 -40.16
C VAL A 23 0.12 17.68 -40.42
N ALA A 24 0.89 18.57 -41.05
CA ALA A 24 0.39 19.89 -41.39
C ALA A 24 -0.81 19.83 -42.35
N ARG A 25 -0.79 18.92 -43.33
CA ARG A 25 -1.93 18.67 -44.22
C ARG A 25 -3.13 18.11 -43.45
N TRP A 26 -2.90 17.14 -42.57
CA TRP A 26 -3.98 16.55 -41.77
C TRP A 26 -4.67 17.56 -40.88
N LEU A 27 -3.92 18.42 -40.18
CA LEU A 27 -4.48 19.46 -39.33
C LEU A 27 -5.29 20.50 -40.13
N ASN A 28 -4.80 20.90 -41.30
CA ASN A 28 -5.52 21.85 -42.15
C ASN A 28 -6.83 21.27 -42.69
N ALA A 29 -6.83 20.00 -43.12
CA ALA A 29 -8.04 19.32 -43.58
C ALA A 29 -9.01 19.06 -42.43
N ALA A 30 -8.52 18.60 -41.28
CA ALA A 30 -9.35 18.40 -40.08
C ALA A 30 -10.04 19.70 -39.66
N GLY A 31 -9.33 20.84 -39.64
CA GLY A 31 -9.92 22.14 -39.30
C GLY A 31 -10.91 22.67 -40.34
N ALA A 32 -10.80 22.27 -41.61
CA ALA A 32 -11.76 22.65 -42.65
C ALA A 32 -13.08 21.87 -42.54
N ASP A 33 -13.00 20.59 -42.16
CA ASP A 33 -14.14 19.66 -42.05
C ASP A 33 -14.66 19.50 -40.61
N GLU A 34 -14.23 20.39 -39.70
CA GLU A 34 -14.64 20.37 -38.29
C GLU A 34 -16.02 21.00 -38.11
N THR A 35 -16.96 20.23 -37.56
CA THR A 35 -18.31 20.71 -37.26
C THR A 35 -18.32 21.70 -36.10
N ALA A 36 -19.40 22.47 -35.97
CA ALA A 36 -19.55 23.41 -34.85
C ALA A 36 -19.59 22.69 -33.50
N ASP A 37 -20.27 21.54 -33.42
CA ASP A 37 -20.39 20.75 -32.20
C ASP A 37 -19.04 20.13 -31.78
N GLU A 38 -18.22 19.71 -32.75
CA GLU A 38 -16.87 19.19 -32.48
C GLU A 38 -15.93 20.28 -31.97
N ARG A 39 -16.01 21.50 -32.52
CA ARG A 39 -15.26 22.66 -32.00
C ARG A 39 -15.66 23.00 -30.58
N ASP A 40 -16.95 23.04 -30.30
CA ASP A 40 -17.49 23.30 -28.97
C ASP A 40 -17.01 22.25 -27.95
N LEU A 41 -16.92 20.98 -28.36
CA LEU A 41 -16.42 19.90 -27.52
C LEU A 41 -14.90 20.02 -27.29
N ALA A 42 -14.13 20.27 -28.36
CA ALA A 42 -12.68 20.46 -28.30
C ALA A 42 -12.31 21.65 -27.39
N ASP A 43 -13.00 22.78 -27.51
CA ASP A 43 -12.78 23.97 -26.69
C ASP A 43 -13.09 23.72 -25.20
N ARG A 44 -14.12 22.91 -24.90
CA ARG A 44 -14.43 22.51 -23.52
C ARG A 44 -13.40 21.56 -22.93
N LEU A 45 -12.94 20.57 -23.70
CA LEU A 45 -11.88 19.65 -23.28
C LEU A 45 -10.56 20.37 -23.09
N LEU A 46 -10.20 21.30 -23.99
CA LEU A 46 -9.03 22.14 -23.87
C LEU A 46 -9.10 23.04 -22.63
N GLY A 47 -10.24 23.71 -22.40
CA GLY A 47 -10.46 24.52 -21.21
C GLY A 47 -10.40 23.72 -19.91
N LEU A 48 -10.80 22.44 -19.92
CA LEU A 48 -10.68 21.54 -18.78
C LEU A 48 -9.22 21.19 -18.49
N VAL A 49 -8.42 20.97 -19.54
CA VAL A 49 -7.01 20.54 -19.45
C VAL A 49 -6.06 21.71 -19.15
N GLU A 50 -6.31 22.90 -19.68
CA GLU A 50 -5.44 24.08 -19.49
C GLU A 50 -5.63 24.76 -18.13
N ASP A 51 -6.81 24.63 -17.52
CA ASP A 51 -7.13 25.17 -16.20
C ASP A 51 -6.79 24.15 -15.10
N GLY A 52 -5.62 24.29 -14.47
CA GLY A 52 -5.23 23.43 -13.34
C GLY A 52 -6.22 23.44 -12.17
N HIS A 53 -6.94 24.55 -11.95
CA HIS A 53 -8.05 24.60 -10.99
C HIS A 53 -9.29 23.86 -11.50
N GLY A 54 -9.51 23.86 -12.82
CA GLY A 54 -10.57 23.10 -13.50
C GLY A 54 -10.43 21.59 -13.35
N VAL A 55 -9.23 21.04 -13.55
CA VAL A 55 -8.94 19.61 -13.33
C VAL A 55 -9.19 19.22 -11.88
N ALA A 56 -8.61 19.96 -10.93
CA ALA A 56 -8.75 19.69 -9.50
C ALA A 56 -10.21 19.82 -9.01
N PHE A 57 -10.96 20.81 -9.49
CA PHE A 57 -12.39 20.94 -9.20
C PHE A 57 -13.17 19.74 -9.73
N THR A 58 -12.90 19.34 -10.97
CA THR A 58 -13.62 18.24 -11.61
C THR A 58 -13.35 16.91 -10.91
N MET A 59 -12.11 16.66 -10.49
CA MET A 59 -11.74 15.51 -9.66
C MET A 59 -12.55 15.48 -8.36
N ARG A 60 -12.55 16.59 -7.61
CA ARG A 60 -13.34 16.68 -6.37
C ARG A 60 -14.85 16.53 -6.61
N PHE A 61 -15.37 17.06 -7.72
CA PHE A 61 -16.76 16.89 -8.09
C PHE A 61 -17.09 15.43 -8.38
N VAL A 62 -16.24 14.75 -9.13
CA VAL A 62 -16.45 13.34 -9.46
C VAL A 62 -16.42 12.48 -8.21
N ASP A 63 -15.39 12.64 -7.38
CA ASP A 63 -15.20 11.85 -6.18
C ASP A 63 -16.27 12.11 -5.13
N ARG A 64 -16.61 13.37 -4.86
CA ARG A 64 -17.51 13.74 -3.74
C ARG A 64 -18.98 13.85 -4.15
N VAL A 65 -19.29 14.01 -5.44
CA VAL A 65 -20.64 14.31 -5.92
C VAL A 65 -21.13 13.26 -6.93
N ALA A 66 -20.38 13.03 -8.02
CA ALA A 66 -20.86 12.20 -9.11
C ALA A 66 -20.88 10.70 -8.77
N ARG A 67 -19.85 10.21 -8.07
CA ARG A 67 -19.72 8.81 -7.64
C ARG A 67 -20.69 8.44 -6.53
N SER A 68 -21.10 9.41 -5.70
CA SER A 68 -22.02 9.14 -4.60
C SER A 68 -23.37 8.70 -5.15
N ARG A 69 -23.80 7.49 -4.78
CA ARG A 69 -25.13 6.93 -5.10
C ARG A 69 -26.25 7.59 -4.28
N HIS A 70 -25.89 8.34 -3.24
CA HIS A 70 -26.81 8.90 -2.26
C HIS A 70 -27.08 10.39 -2.51
N ASP A 71 -28.30 10.70 -2.96
CA ASP A 71 -28.64 12.06 -3.41
C ASP A 71 -28.49 13.13 -2.32
N ARG A 72 -28.80 12.81 -1.05
CA ARG A 72 -28.67 13.76 0.06
C ARG A 72 -27.20 14.11 0.34
N LEU A 73 -26.35 13.09 0.42
CA LEU A 73 -24.93 13.25 0.66
C LEU A 73 -24.27 14.01 -0.51
N ALA A 74 -24.54 13.56 -1.74
CA ALA A 74 -24.03 14.19 -2.95
C ALA A 74 -24.44 15.67 -3.05
N ALA A 75 -25.67 16.01 -2.65
CA ALA A 75 -26.17 17.38 -2.60
C ALA A 75 -25.44 18.26 -1.58
N LEU A 76 -25.16 17.73 -0.38
CA LEU A 76 -24.38 18.44 0.64
C LEU A 76 -22.95 18.70 0.14
N GLN A 77 -22.33 17.70 -0.48
CA GLN A 77 -20.99 17.81 -1.04
C GLN A 77 -20.93 18.78 -2.22
N LEU A 78 -21.95 18.77 -3.10
CA LEU A 78 -22.08 19.75 -4.17
C LEU A 78 -22.13 21.18 -3.61
N SER A 79 -22.90 21.38 -2.54
CA SER A 79 -23.00 22.66 -1.84
C SER A 79 -21.66 23.09 -1.27
N ARG A 80 -20.94 22.21 -0.57
CA ARG A 80 -19.61 22.48 0.01
C ARG A 80 -18.56 22.76 -1.06
N LEU A 81 -18.54 21.97 -2.13
CA LEU A 81 -17.55 22.09 -3.21
C LEU A 81 -17.66 23.43 -3.94
N VAL A 82 -18.88 23.93 -4.14
CA VAL A 82 -19.14 25.19 -4.85
C VAL A 82 -19.09 26.40 -3.91
N SER A 83 -19.39 26.22 -2.62
CA SER A 83 -19.37 27.31 -1.64
C SER A 83 -17.94 27.74 -1.33
N GLY A 84 -17.56 28.95 -1.76
CA GLY A 84 -16.25 29.55 -1.46
C GLY A 84 -15.13 29.23 -2.46
N GLN A 85 -15.43 28.52 -3.56
CA GLN A 85 -14.45 28.24 -4.62
C GLN A 85 -14.72 29.05 -5.90
N VAL A 86 -13.66 29.36 -6.63
CA VAL A 86 -13.74 29.91 -7.99
C VAL A 86 -14.23 28.80 -8.91
N LEU A 87 -15.37 29.01 -9.58
CA LEU A 87 -15.88 28.03 -10.54
C LEU A 87 -14.99 27.97 -11.80
N PRO A 88 -14.75 26.77 -12.35
CA PRO A 88 -13.80 26.58 -13.45
C PRO A 88 -14.01 27.43 -14.70
N SER A 89 -12.87 27.71 -15.34
CA SER A 89 -12.68 28.26 -16.69
C SER A 89 -13.70 27.85 -17.73
N PHE A 90 -13.71 26.53 -17.93
CA PHE A 90 -14.31 25.85 -19.06
C PHE A 90 -15.84 25.80 -19.01
N LEU A 91 -16.45 26.02 -17.84
CA LEU A 91 -17.90 26.06 -17.71
C LEU A 91 -18.42 27.37 -18.30
N GLY A 92 -19.35 27.27 -19.25
CA GLY A 92 -20.02 28.44 -19.82
C GLY A 92 -20.79 29.26 -18.77
N PRO A 93 -21.12 30.53 -19.04
CA PRO A 93 -21.81 31.39 -18.06
C PRO A 93 -23.11 30.78 -17.52
N VAL A 94 -23.84 30.07 -18.38
CA VAL A 94 -25.08 29.36 -18.01
C VAL A 94 -24.78 28.15 -17.11
N ASP A 95 -23.79 27.32 -17.44
CA ASP A 95 -23.44 26.16 -16.63
C ASP A 95 -22.91 26.59 -15.24
N ARG A 96 -22.13 27.68 -15.17
CA ARG A 96 -21.69 28.26 -13.88
C ARG A 96 -22.88 28.75 -13.05
N LEU A 97 -23.84 29.43 -13.67
CA LEU A 97 -25.05 29.88 -12.99
C LEU A 97 -25.88 28.68 -12.52
N MET A 98 -26.08 27.67 -13.37
CA MET A 98 -26.80 26.45 -13.02
C MET A 98 -26.13 25.69 -11.89
N LEU A 99 -24.80 25.58 -11.90
CA LEU A 99 -24.03 24.93 -10.85
C LEU A 99 -24.11 25.71 -9.52
N ALA A 100 -24.01 27.04 -9.56
CA ALA A 100 -24.14 27.89 -8.38
C ALA A 100 -25.56 27.88 -7.78
N VAL A 101 -26.60 27.93 -8.62
CA VAL A 101 -28.00 27.83 -8.18
C VAL A 101 -28.29 26.41 -7.68
N GLY A 102 -27.85 25.40 -8.44
CA GLY A 102 -27.97 23.99 -8.10
C GLY A 102 -27.33 23.69 -6.74
N ALA A 103 -26.09 24.13 -6.50
CA ALA A 103 -25.39 23.92 -5.24
C ALA A 103 -26.06 24.59 -4.02
N ARG A 104 -26.77 25.71 -4.22
CA ARG A 104 -27.56 26.35 -3.16
C ARG A 104 -28.89 25.62 -2.89
N LEU A 105 -29.53 25.11 -3.94
CA LEU A 105 -30.80 24.40 -3.83
C LEU A 105 -30.63 22.91 -3.47
N ALA A 106 -29.47 22.31 -3.76
CA ALA A 106 -29.24 20.87 -3.62
C ALA A 106 -29.52 20.36 -2.20
N PRO A 107 -29.06 21.01 -1.11
CA PRO A 107 -29.37 20.54 0.25
C PRO A 107 -30.88 20.54 0.58
N LEU A 108 -31.67 21.41 -0.07
CA LEU A 108 -33.12 21.53 0.15
C LEU A 108 -33.93 20.58 -0.75
N PHE A 109 -33.47 20.36 -1.99
CA PHE A 109 -34.17 19.56 -3.00
C PHE A 109 -33.25 18.51 -3.66
N PRO A 110 -32.61 17.60 -2.89
CA PRO A 110 -31.61 16.68 -3.42
C PRO A 110 -32.16 15.74 -4.48
N ALA A 111 -33.38 15.22 -4.27
CA ALA A 111 -34.06 14.31 -5.20
C ALA A 111 -34.43 14.94 -6.56
N LEU A 112 -34.36 16.26 -6.68
CA LEU A 112 -34.57 16.98 -7.95
C LEU A 112 -33.23 17.39 -8.57
N VAL A 113 -32.35 18.00 -7.77
CA VAL A 113 -31.10 18.58 -8.27
C VAL A 113 -30.09 17.50 -8.68
N MET A 114 -29.96 16.42 -7.90
CA MET A 114 -28.94 15.40 -8.17
C MET A 114 -29.18 14.59 -9.44
N PRO A 115 -30.41 14.13 -9.75
CA PRO A 115 -30.69 13.51 -11.04
C PRO A 115 -30.37 14.42 -12.23
N ILE A 116 -30.68 15.73 -12.14
CA ILE A 116 -30.36 16.70 -13.19
C ILE A 116 -28.84 16.87 -13.33
N ALA A 117 -28.11 16.98 -12.22
CA ALA A 117 -26.65 17.10 -12.22
C ALA A 117 -25.97 15.86 -12.84
N ARG A 118 -26.40 14.65 -12.45
CA ARG A 118 -25.90 13.39 -13.02
C ARG A 118 -26.28 13.26 -14.50
N TRP A 119 -27.50 13.63 -14.89
CA TRP A 119 -27.93 13.61 -16.29
C TRP A 119 -27.09 14.56 -17.16
N ARG A 120 -26.86 15.79 -16.69
CA ARG A 120 -26.01 16.76 -17.39
C ARG A 120 -24.57 16.26 -17.52
N MET A 121 -24.01 15.66 -16.46
CA MET A 121 -22.69 15.01 -16.50
C MET A 121 -22.64 13.86 -17.51
N ARG A 122 -23.65 12.97 -17.51
CA ARG A 122 -23.79 11.90 -18.52
C ARG A 122 -23.82 12.48 -19.93
N GLY A 123 -24.51 13.59 -20.15
CA GLY A 123 -24.51 14.28 -21.45
C GLY A 123 -23.14 14.84 -21.85
N LEU A 124 -22.27 15.21 -20.89
CA LEU A 124 -20.93 15.73 -21.16
C LEU A 124 -19.93 14.62 -21.52
N VAL A 125 -20.06 13.42 -20.94
CA VAL A 125 -19.08 12.31 -21.16
C VAL A 125 -19.65 11.13 -21.94
N GLY A 126 -20.95 11.08 -22.19
CA GLY A 126 -21.66 9.92 -22.75
C GLY A 126 -21.33 9.59 -24.21
N HIS A 127 -20.59 10.45 -24.92
CA HIS A 127 -20.05 10.14 -26.25
C HIS A 127 -18.76 9.31 -26.18
N LEU A 128 -18.10 9.27 -25.01
CA LEU A 128 -16.85 8.54 -24.77
C LEU A 128 -17.07 7.12 -24.25
N VAL A 129 -18.26 6.80 -23.73
CA VAL A 129 -18.61 5.45 -23.23
C VAL A 129 -19.97 5.04 -23.76
N VAL A 130 -20.03 3.85 -24.31
CA VAL A 130 -21.24 3.27 -24.91
C VAL A 130 -21.96 2.41 -23.87
N ASP A 131 -23.28 2.40 -23.92
CA ASP A 131 -24.11 1.50 -23.10
C ASP A 131 -23.89 0.06 -23.59
N ALA A 132 -23.59 -0.87 -22.69
CA ALA A 132 -23.38 -2.29 -23.01
C ALA A 132 -24.68 -3.04 -23.35
N GLU A 133 -25.84 -2.39 -23.19
CA GLU A 133 -27.13 -2.96 -23.63
C GLU A 133 -27.13 -3.22 -25.15
N PRO A 134 -27.55 -4.43 -25.62
CA PRO A 134 -27.41 -4.85 -27.01
C PRO A 134 -27.91 -3.83 -28.04
N ASP A 135 -29.16 -3.36 -27.90
CA ASP A 135 -29.76 -2.44 -28.88
C ASP A 135 -28.97 -1.12 -29.04
N ALA A 136 -28.48 -0.56 -27.93
CA ALA A 136 -27.72 0.69 -27.95
C ALA A 136 -26.29 0.46 -28.48
N MET A 137 -25.67 -0.64 -28.09
CA MET A 137 -24.36 -1.05 -28.59
C MET A 137 -24.42 -1.30 -30.09
N HIS A 138 -25.31 -2.18 -30.57
CA HIS A 138 -25.51 -2.51 -31.99
C HIS A 138 -25.78 -1.28 -32.84
N ALA A 139 -26.68 -0.39 -32.39
CA ALA A 139 -26.96 0.85 -33.10
C ALA A 139 -25.69 1.72 -33.26
N HIS A 140 -24.87 1.80 -32.21
CA HIS A 140 -23.61 2.53 -32.23
C HIS A 140 -22.55 1.84 -33.11
N LEU A 141 -22.43 0.52 -33.02
CA LEU A 141 -21.50 -0.26 -33.84
C LEU A 141 -21.83 -0.12 -35.33
N ALA A 142 -23.11 -0.25 -35.69
CA ALA A 142 -23.59 -0.11 -37.06
C ALA A 142 -23.38 1.31 -37.62
N ASP A 143 -23.58 2.35 -36.80
CA ASP A 143 -23.35 3.75 -37.18
C ASP A 143 -21.87 4.01 -37.50
N ARG A 144 -20.96 3.60 -36.61
CA ARG A 144 -19.51 3.78 -36.82
C ARG A 144 -18.97 2.92 -37.97
N LYS A 145 -19.51 1.71 -38.17
CA LYS A 145 -19.17 0.88 -39.33
C LYS A 145 -19.62 1.52 -40.64
N ARG A 146 -20.81 2.15 -40.68
CA ARG A 146 -21.29 2.92 -41.84
C ARG A 146 -20.39 4.12 -42.12
N ASP A 147 -19.83 4.74 -41.08
CA ASP A 147 -18.87 5.83 -41.24
C ASP A 147 -17.54 5.34 -41.82
N GLY A 148 -17.23 4.04 -41.76
CA GLY A 148 -16.01 3.42 -42.27
C GLY A 148 -14.95 3.12 -41.19
N TYR A 149 -15.36 2.98 -39.93
CA TYR A 149 -14.48 2.59 -38.82
C TYR A 149 -14.70 1.14 -38.42
N ASP A 150 -13.61 0.46 -38.07
CA ASP A 150 -13.66 -0.77 -37.29
C ASP A 150 -13.68 -0.44 -35.80
N LEU A 151 -14.13 -1.38 -34.96
CA LEU A 151 -14.39 -1.12 -33.54
C LEU A 151 -13.77 -2.21 -32.68
N ASN A 152 -12.98 -1.80 -31.69
CA ASN A 152 -12.50 -2.67 -30.62
C ASN A 152 -13.37 -2.44 -29.38
N VAL A 153 -14.19 -3.43 -29.02
CA VAL A 153 -15.07 -3.36 -27.85
C VAL A 153 -14.30 -3.74 -26.58
N ASN A 154 -14.31 -2.86 -25.57
CA ASN A 154 -13.75 -3.16 -24.25
C ASN A 154 -14.79 -2.99 -23.14
N LEU A 155 -15.03 -4.06 -22.38
CA LEU A 155 -15.99 -4.09 -21.29
C LEU A 155 -15.41 -3.52 -19.98
N LEU A 156 -15.91 -2.35 -19.59
CA LEU A 156 -15.68 -1.75 -18.28
C LEU A 156 -16.64 -2.32 -17.22
N GLY A 157 -16.29 -2.14 -15.96
CA GLY A 157 -17.12 -2.56 -14.82
C GLY A 157 -16.34 -2.52 -13.51
N GLU A 158 -16.93 -3.04 -12.44
CA GLU A 158 -16.38 -3.04 -11.07
C GLU A 158 -14.94 -3.59 -10.99
N ALA A 159 -14.21 -3.19 -9.93
CA ALA A 159 -12.91 -3.77 -9.62
C ALA A 159 -13.05 -5.28 -9.34
N VAL A 160 -12.13 -6.06 -9.91
CA VAL A 160 -12.07 -7.51 -9.69
C VAL A 160 -11.29 -7.77 -8.40
N LEU A 161 -11.97 -7.75 -7.27
CA LEU A 161 -11.37 -8.06 -5.96
C LEU A 161 -11.47 -9.56 -5.61
N GLY A 162 -12.39 -10.28 -6.24
CA GLY A 162 -12.66 -11.69 -5.99
C GLY A 162 -13.04 -12.46 -7.25
N GLU A 163 -13.22 -13.76 -7.06
CA GLU A 163 -13.47 -14.75 -8.09
C GLU A 163 -14.88 -14.64 -8.67
N ALA A 164 -15.88 -14.26 -7.88
CA ALA A 164 -17.24 -14.11 -8.41
C ALA A 164 -17.32 -12.95 -9.41
N GLU A 165 -16.69 -11.80 -9.13
CA GLU A 165 -16.60 -10.70 -10.11
C GLU A 165 -15.73 -11.07 -11.32
N ALA A 166 -14.59 -11.75 -11.12
CA ALA A 166 -13.77 -12.23 -12.25
C ALA A 166 -14.57 -13.16 -13.18
N SER A 167 -15.34 -14.09 -12.60
CA SER A 167 -16.22 -15.00 -13.33
C SER A 167 -17.37 -14.27 -14.04
N ARG A 168 -18.00 -13.27 -13.38
CA ARG A 168 -19.02 -12.42 -14.02
C ARG A 168 -18.45 -11.65 -15.21
N ARG A 169 -17.28 -11.03 -15.05
CA ARG A 169 -16.60 -10.30 -16.13
C ARG A 169 -16.23 -11.24 -17.27
N PHE A 170 -15.69 -12.42 -16.95
CA PHE A 170 -15.36 -13.44 -17.93
C PHE A 170 -16.59 -13.87 -18.74
N GLN A 171 -17.72 -14.16 -18.08
CA GLN A 171 -18.95 -14.54 -18.78
C GLN A 171 -19.47 -13.42 -19.70
N ARG A 172 -19.52 -12.17 -19.22
CA ARG A 172 -19.96 -11.03 -20.05
C ARG A 172 -19.04 -10.82 -21.26
N THR A 173 -17.73 -11.06 -21.12
CA THR A 173 -16.79 -11.04 -22.24
C THR A 173 -17.08 -12.17 -23.24
N LEU A 174 -17.45 -13.37 -22.77
CA LEU A 174 -17.85 -14.44 -23.67
C LEU A 174 -19.16 -14.11 -24.41
N ASP A 175 -20.11 -13.46 -23.72
CA ASP A 175 -21.37 -13.02 -24.35
C ASP A 175 -21.10 -12.00 -25.47
N LEU A 176 -20.14 -11.09 -25.28
CA LEU A 176 -19.66 -10.18 -26.34
C LEU A 176 -18.98 -10.93 -27.50
N ILE A 177 -18.27 -12.02 -27.22
CA ILE A 177 -17.61 -12.83 -28.25
C ILE A 177 -18.64 -13.60 -29.09
N ASP A 178 -19.74 -14.06 -28.48
CA ASP A 178 -20.83 -14.75 -29.18
C ASP A 178 -21.69 -13.81 -30.03
N ASP A 179 -21.63 -12.51 -29.76
CA ASP A 179 -22.41 -11.52 -30.48
C ASP A 179 -21.85 -11.34 -31.91
N PRO A 180 -22.60 -11.70 -32.96
CA PRO A 180 -22.11 -11.65 -34.34
C PRO A 180 -21.86 -10.21 -34.84
N GLU A 181 -22.35 -9.19 -34.14
CA GLU A 181 -22.07 -7.78 -34.46
C GLU A 181 -20.75 -7.27 -33.87
N VAL A 182 -20.09 -8.05 -33.00
CA VAL A 182 -18.85 -7.69 -32.31
C VAL A 182 -17.65 -8.41 -32.93
N PRO A 183 -16.91 -7.79 -33.87
CA PRO A 183 -15.81 -8.46 -34.56
C PRO A 183 -14.48 -8.46 -33.78
N TYR A 184 -14.37 -7.67 -32.71
CA TYR A 184 -13.12 -7.45 -31.98
C TYR A 184 -13.40 -7.13 -30.50
N VAL A 185 -12.71 -7.83 -29.60
CA VAL A 185 -12.74 -7.57 -28.16
C VAL A 185 -11.34 -7.37 -27.57
N SER A 186 -11.21 -6.44 -26.63
CA SER A 186 -10.03 -6.24 -25.78
C SER A 186 -10.30 -6.76 -24.38
N VAL A 187 -9.38 -7.56 -23.83
CA VAL A 187 -9.55 -8.21 -22.52
C VAL A 187 -8.25 -8.12 -21.73
N LYS A 188 -8.35 -7.80 -20.43
CA LYS A 188 -7.20 -7.83 -19.52
C LYS A 188 -7.20 -9.12 -18.72
N VAL A 189 -6.02 -9.71 -18.50
CA VAL A 189 -5.87 -10.92 -17.67
C VAL A 189 -6.46 -10.70 -16.27
N SER A 190 -6.11 -9.59 -15.62
CA SER A 190 -6.60 -9.19 -14.30
C SER A 190 -8.11 -8.94 -14.23
N SER A 191 -8.78 -8.75 -15.37
CA SER A 191 -10.23 -8.58 -15.43
C SER A 191 -10.99 -9.91 -15.47
N ILE A 192 -10.35 -10.98 -15.94
CA ILE A 192 -10.98 -12.29 -16.11
C ILE A 192 -10.43 -13.34 -15.14
N ALA A 193 -9.31 -13.10 -14.47
CA ALA A 193 -8.74 -13.99 -13.47
C ALA A 193 -8.52 -13.22 -12.16
N SER A 194 -9.05 -13.76 -11.07
CA SER A 194 -8.84 -13.21 -9.72
C SER A 194 -7.53 -13.71 -9.11
N GLN A 195 -7.08 -13.05 -8.04
CA GLN A 195 -5.94 -13.50 -7.23
C GLN A 195 -4.67 -13.75 -8.07
N VAL A 196 -4.29 -12.78 -8.92
CA VAL A 196 -3.03 -12.83 -9.68
C VAL A 196 -1.86 -12.76 -8.69
N ASN A 197 -1.18 -13.88 -8.49
CA ASN A 197 -0.12 -14.03 -7.47
C ASN A 197 1.20 -14.37 -8.14
N LEU A 198 2.11 -13.39 -8.23
CA LEU A 198 3.43 -13.60 -8.84
C LEU A 198 4.40 -14.41 -7.98
N TRP A 199 4.15 -14.57 -6.67
CA TRP A 199 4.92 -15.53 -5.87
C TRP A 199 4.71 -16.97 -6.34
N ALA A 200 3.54 -17.24 -6.94
CA ALA A 200 3.17 -18.50 -7.58
C ALA A 200 2.93 -18.31 -9.08
N PHE A 201 3.94 -17.80 -9.77
CA PHE A 201 3.83 -17.44 -11.19
C PHE A 201 3.30 -18.58 -12.06
N ASP A 202 3.85 -19.79 -11.91
CA ASP A 202 3.47 -20.93 -12.76
C ASP A 202 2.04 -21.43 -12.48
N ASP A 203 1.56 -21.38 -11.22
CA ASP A 203 0.16 -21.66 -10.87
C ASP A 203 -0.78 -20.62 -11.49
N THR A 204 -0.48 -19.33 -11.28
CA THR A 204 -1.25 -18.22 -11.82
C THR A 204 -1.31 -18.29 -13.34
N LEU A 205 -0.18 -18.58 -14.00
CA LEU A 205 -0.10 -18.79 -15.44
C LEU A 205 -1.03 -19.93 -15.90
N GLY A 206 -1.05 -21.06 -15.17
CA GLY A 206 -1.95 -22.18 -15.43
C GLY A 206 -3.43 -21.77 -15.41
N ARG A 207 -3.88 -21.13 -14.33
CA ARG A 207 -5.28 -20.65 -14.17
C ARG A 207 -5.68 -19.64 -15.23
N VAL A 208 -4.77 -18.72 -15.58
CA VAL A 208 -5.00 -17.73 -16.65
C VAL A 208 -5.14 -18.43 -18.01
N LYS A 209 -4.25 -19.38 -18.34
CA LYS A 209 -4.32 -20.15 -19.58
C LYS A 209 -5.61 -20.94 -19.70
N GLU A 210 -6.17 -21.47 -18.61
CA GLU A 210 -7.45 -22.17 -18.63
C GLU A 210 -8.62 -21.29 -19.09
N ARG A 211 -8.73 -20.07 -18.55
CA ARG A 211 -9.78 -19.12 -18.98
C ARG A 211 -9.55 -18.63 -20.39
N LEU A 212 -8.31 -18.28 -20.72
CA LEU A 212 -7.96 -17.83 -22.06
C LEU A 212 -8.21 -18.93 -23.10
N ARG A 213 -8.00 -20.20 -22.78
CA ARG A 213 -8.29 -21.33 -23.68
C ARG A 213 -9.76 -21.34 -24.08
N VAL A 214 -10.67 -21.26 -23.11
CA VAL A 214 -12.12 -21.20 -23.36
C VAL A 214 -12.46 -19.99 -24.21
N LEU A 215 -11.88 -18.83 -23.87
CA LEU A 215 -12.11 -17.58 -24.58
C LEU A 215 -11.69 -17.65 -26.05
N TYR A 216 -10.46 -18.11 -26.34
CA TYR A 216 -9.96 -18.22 -27.72
C TYR A 216 -10.67 -19.30 -28.52
N GLN A 217 -11.00 -20.45 -27.92
CA GLN A 217 -11.79 -21.48 -28.60
C GLN A 217 -13.13 -20.93 -29.07
N ARG A 218 -13.84 -20.22 -28.18
CA ARG A 218 -15.13 -19.61 -28.49
C ARG A 218 -15.03 -18.53 -29.57
N ALA A 219 -13.99 -17.70 -29.49
CA ALA A 219 -13.73 -16.66 -30.48
C ALA A 219 -13.37 -17.22 -31.87
N SER A 220 -12.78 -18.41 -31.94
CA SER A 220 -12.33 -19.05 -33.18
C SER A 220 -13.38 -19.90 -33.90
N ASP A 221 -14.51 -20.27 -33.25
CA ASP A 221 -15.50 -21.22 -33.80
C ASP A 221 -16.77 -20.50 -34.33
N PRO A 222 -16.94 -20.37 -35.66
CA PRO A 222 -18.13 -19.77 -36.27
C PRO A 222 -19.45 -20.51 -35.98
N GLY A 223 -19.36 -21.81 -35.64
CA GLY A 223 -20.52 -22.71 -35.50
C GLY A 223 -21.31 -22.56 -34.20
N LEU A 224 -20.73 -21.92 -33.18
CA LEU A 224 -21.36 -21.69 -31.88
C LEU A 224 -22.15 -20.36 -31.81
N GLY A 225 -21.79 -19.35 -32.61
CA GLY A 225 -22.41 -18.02 -32.61
C GLY A 225 -23.03 -17.56 -33.95
N GLY A 226 -22.85 -18.32 -35.04
CA GLY A 226 -23.47 -18.01 -36.35
C GLY A 226 -22.83 -16.86 -37.14
N GLY A 227 -21.68 -16.33 -36.69
CA GLY A 227 -20.94 -15.19 -37.27
C GLY A 227 -19.51 -15.51 -37.71
N ALA A 228 -18.74 -14.48 -38.09
CA ALA A 228 -17.29 -14.61 -38.36
C ALA A 228 -16.50 -14.72 -37.04
N PRO A 229 -15.26 -15.27 -37.04
CA PRO A 229 -14.43 -15.32 -35.84
C PRO A 229 -14.20 -13.93 -35.23
N THR A 230 -14.30 -13.83 -33.91
CA THR A 230 -14.07 -12.59 -33.16
C THR A 230 -12.58 -12.45 -32.84
N PHE A 231 -12.00 -11.29 -33.16
CA PHE A 231 -10.59 -11.03 -32.84
C PHE A 231 -10.41 -10.70 -31.35
N VAL A 232 -9.54 -11.41 -30.66
CA VAL A 232 -9.27 -11.19 -29.23
C VAL A 232 -7.90 -10.54 -29.04
N ASN A 233 -7.87 -9.41 -28.35
CA ASN A 233 -6.65 -8.70 -27.98
C ASN A 233 -6.44 -8.69 -26.46
N LEU A 234 -5.28 -9.14 -26.00
CA LEU A 234 -4.89 -9.06 -24.60
C LEU A 234 -4.30 -7.70 -24.27
N ASP A 235 -4.96 -6.97 -23.38
CA ASP A 235 -4.52 -5.68 -22.86
C ASP A 235 -3.61 -5.87 -21.63
N MET A 236 -2.67 -4.94 -21.43
CA MET A 236 -1.78 -4.87 -20.26
C MET A 236 -1.89 -3.50 -19.58
N GLU A 237 -1.84 -3.46 -18.25
CA GLU A 237 -1.89 -2.21 -17.48
C GLU A 237 -0.63 -1.99 -16.66
N GLU A 238 -0.28 -2.95 -15.81
CA GLU A 238 0.80 -2.83 -14.83
C GLU A 238 2.05 -3.59 -15.29
N TYR A 239 3.23 -3.19 -14.81
CA TYR A 239 4.49 -3.86 -15.13
C TYR A 239 4.45 -5.36 -14.79
N ARG A 240 3.83 -5.71 -13.67
CA ARG A 240 3.65 -7.09 -13.20
C ARG A 240 2.89 -7.99 -14.20
N ASP A 241 2.11 -7.41 -15.12
CA ASP A 241 1.34 -8.15 -16.11
C ASP A 241 2.19 -8.61 -17.30
N LEU A 242 3.34 -7.96 -17.55
CA LEU A 242 4.09 -8.09 -18.81
C LEU A 242 4.48 -9.54 -19.10
N GLU A 243 5.28 -10.16 -18.24
CA GLU A 243 5.79 -11.50 -18.49
C GLU A 243 4.70 -12.56 -18.35
N LEU A 244 3.76 -12.38 -17.42
CA LEU A 244 2.60 -13.28 -17.26
C LEU A 244 1.75 -13.32 -18.53
N THR A 245 1.41 -12.15 -19.07
CA THR A 245 0.56 -12.04 -20.27
C THR A 245 1.30 -12.53 -21.51
N VAL A 246 2.59 -12.20 -21.66
CA VAL A 246 3.42 -12.70 -22.79
C VAL A 246 3.50 -14.22 -22.76
N ARG A 247 3.82 -14.85 -21.62
CA ARG A 247 3.88 -16.32 -21.51
C ARG A 247 2.52 -16.98 -21.68
N ALA A 248 1.46 -16.42 -21.08
CA ALA A 248 0.10 -16.94 -21.25
C ALA A 248 -0.31 -16.93 -22.72
N PHE A 249 0.00 -15.85 -23.45
CA PHE A 249 -0.30 -15.70 -24.86
C PHE A 249 0.48 -16.68 -25.73
N THR A 250 1.80 -16.75 -25.60
CA THR A 250 2.64 -17.58 -26.47
C THR A 250 2.43 -19.07 -26.21
N GLU A 251 2.46 -19.51 -24.94
CA GLU A 251 2.34 -20.93 -24.62
C GLU A 251 0.96 -21.49 -24.96
N LEU A 252 -0.10 -20.69 -24.83
CA LEU A 252 -1.47 -21.11 -25.14
C LEU A 252 -1.69 -21.22 -26.66
N LEU A 253 -1.17 -20.27 -27.44
CA LEU A 253 -1.35 -20.25 -28.89
C LEU A 253 -0.47 -21.27 -29.64
N ASP A 254 0.45 -21.93 -28.94
CA ASP A 254 1.18 -23.11 -29.44
C ASP A 254 0.40 -24.43 -29.23
N GLU A 255 -0.71 -24.41 -28.48
CA GLU A 255 -1.52 -25.61 -28.27
C GLU A 255 -2.18 -26.09 -29.59
N PRO A 256 -2.28 -27.40 -29.85
CA PRO A 256 -2.76 -27.93 -31.13
C PRO A 256 -4.15 -27.43 -31.56
N GLY A 257 -5.03 -27.11 -30.60
CA GLY A 257 -6.37 -26.59 -30.85
C GLY A 257 -6.42 -25.08 -31.16
N LEU A 258 -5.33 -24.34 -30.92
CA LEU A 258 -5.27 -22.88 -31.02
C LEU A 258 -4.14 -22.39 -31.93
N SER A 259 -3.32 -23.29 -32.46
CA SER A 259 -2.18 -22.98 -33.34
C SER A 259 -2.54 -22.18 -34.60
N HIS A 260 -3.78 -22.30 -35.07
CA HIS A 260 -4.31 -21.61 -36.25
C HIS A 260 -4.94 -20.24 -35.95
N VAL A 261 -5.13 -19.89 -34.67
CA VAL A 261 -5.88 -18.70 -34.26
C VAL A 261 -5.04 -17.43 -34.45
N ASP A 262 -5.64 -16.41 -35.05
CA ASP A 262 -5.09 -15.06 -35.06
C ASP A 262 -5.47 -14.34 -33.76
N ALA A 263 -4.51 -13.68 -33.12
CA ALA A 263 -4.73 -13.05 -31.82
C ALA A 263 -3.89 -11.79 -31.62
N GLY A 264 -4.34 -10.91 -30.72
CA GLY A 264 -3.70 -9.65 -30.40
C GLY A 264 -3.10 -9.60 -29.00
N ILE A 265 -2.04 -8.82 -28.83
CA ILE A 265 -1.42 -8.52 -27.52
C ILE A 265 -0.92 -7.07 -27.50
N VAL A 266 -1.06 -6.39 -26.35
CA VAL A 266 -0.51 -5.04 -26.13
C VAL A 266 0.96 -5.11 -25.72
N LEU A 267 1.76 -4.16 -26.19
CA LEU A 267 3.05 -3.79 -25.59
C LEU A 267 3.10 -2.29 -25.30
N GLN A 268 3.65 -1.94 -24.14
CA GLN A 268 3.72 -0.56 -23.64
C GLN A 268 5.14 -0.01 -23.80
N ALA A 269 5.37 0.87 -24.76
CA ALA A 269 6.71 1.37 -25.10
C ALA A 269 7.37 2.25 -24.03
N TYR A 270 6.63 2.69 -23.02
CA TYR A 270 7.18 3.37 -21.84
C TYR A 270 8.03 2.46 -20.95
N LEU A 271 7.97 1.14 -21.14
CA LEU A 271 8.84 0.17 -20.49
C LEU A 271 10.08 -0.01 -21.39
N PRO A 272 11.29 0.17 -20.88
CA PRO A 272 12.49 -0.13 -21.67
C PRO A 272 12.61 -1.63 -22.02
N ASP A 273 11.90 -2.51 -21.30
CA ASP A 273 11.76 -3.93 -21.60
C ASP A 273 10.89 -4.25 -22.83
N ALA A 274 10.02 -3.31 -23.24
CA ALA A 274 9.04 -3.56 -24.31
C ALA A 274 9.71 -3.88 -25.64
N PHE A 275 10.88 -3.29 -25.93
CA PHE A 275 11.65 -3.59 -27.13
C PHE A 275 12.14 -5.05 -27.13
N GLY A 276 12.65 -5.53 -26.00
CA GLY A 276 13.05 -6.93 -25.86
C GLY A 276 11.86 -7.89 -25.94
N ALA A 277 10.71 -7.53 -25.36
CA ALA A 277 9.48 -8.32 -25.46
C ALA A 277 8.96 -8.40 -26.90
N LEU A 278 9.00 -7.29 -27.65
CA LEU A 278 8.64 -7.24 -29.07
C LEU A 278 9.51 -8.18 -29.90
N GLN A 279 10.83 -8.18 -29.68
CA GLN A 279 11.74 -9.07 -30.37
C GLN A 279 11.44 -10.55 -30.10
N ARG A 280 11.13 -10.91 -28.83
CA ARG A 280 10.74 -12.28 -28.46
C ARG A 280 9.42 -12.69 -29.15
N LEU A 281 8.41 -11.83 -29.10
CA LEU A 281 7.11 -12.08 -29.73
C LEU A 281 7.21 -12.24 -31.24
N THR A 282 7.97 -11.38 -31.93
CA THR A 282 8.19 -11.50 -33.38
C THR A 282 8.91 -12.80 -33.73
N ALA A 283 9.98 -13.15 -33.03
CA ALA A 283 10.72 -14.38 -33.29
C ALA A 283 9.86 -15.64 -33.09
N TRP A 284 9.05 -15.65 -32.03
CA TRP A 284 8.09 -16.72 -31.76
C TRP A 284 6.99 -16.78 -32.83
N ALA A 285 6.39 -15.65 -33.20
CA ALA A 285 5.33 -15.57 -34.21
C ALA A 285 5.83 -16.05 -35.58
N ASP A 286 7.05 -15.69 -35.99
CA ASP A 286 7.63 -16.17 -37.25
C ASP A 286 7.88 -17.68 -37.23
N ALA A 287 8.29 -18.24 -36.09
CA ALA A 287 8.41 -19.68 -35.93
C ALA A 287 7.05 -20.38 -36.03
N ARG A 288 6.03 -19.87 -35.33
CA ARG A 288 4.64 -20.35 -35.35
C ARG A 288 4.07 -20.30 -36.77
N HIS A 289 4.22 -19.20 -37.47
CA HIS A 289 3.69 -19.03 -38.83
C HIS A 289 4.40 -19.95 -39.84
N ARG A 290 5.73 -20.10 -39.75
CA ARG A 290 6.46 -21.07 -40.58
C ARG A 290 6.04 -22.53 -40.34
N ALA A 291 5.57 -22.84 -39.14
CA ALA A 291 4.99 -24.14 -38.81
C ALA A 291 3.53 -24.31 -39.30
N GLY A 292 2.98 -23.32 -40.01
CA GLY A 292 1.60 -23.32 -40.52
C GLY A 292 0.57 -22.76 -39.54
N GLY A 293 1.01 -22.10 -38.46
CA GLY A 293 0.13 -21.45 -37.50
C GLY A 293 -0.37 -20.07 -37.94
N GLY A 294 -1.29 -19.51 -37.15
CA GLY A 294 -1.87 -18.19 -37.34
C GLY A 294 -0.85 -17.05 -37.14
N GLN A 295 -1.30 -15.82 -37.41
CA GLN A 295 -0.52 -14.61 -37.23
C GLN A 295 -0.87 -13.92 -35.91
N ILE A 296 -0.06 -12.94 -35.50
CA ILE A 296 -0.39 -12.10 -34.35
C ILE A 296 -0.48 -10.63 -34.72
N LYS A 297 -1.20 -9.88 -33.90
CA LYS A 297 -1.19 -8.42 -33.89
C LYS A 297 -0.56 -7.92 -32.60
N VAL A 298 0.49 -7.12 -32.70
CA VAL A 298 1.03 -6.40 -31.55
C VAL A 298 0.47 -4.99 -31.57
N ARG A 299 -0.39 -4.66 -30.60
CA ARG A 299 -0.85 -3.29 -30.38
C ARG A 299 0.19 -2.53 -29.59
N LEU A 300 0.91 -1.62 -30.24
CA LEU A 300 1.93 -0.81 -29.60
C LEU A 300 1.30 0.48 -29.05
N VAL A 301 1.26 0.59 -27.72
CA VAL A 301 0.85 1.80 -26.99
C VAL A 301 2.07 2.45 -26.36
N LYS A 302 1.97 3.72 -25.96
CA LYS A 302 3.01 4.33 -25.12
C LYS A 302 2.97 3.76 -23.71
N GLY A 303 1.80 3.72 -23.08
CA GLY A 303 1.61 3.29 -21.71
C GLY A 303 0.69 4.26 -20.98
N ALA A 304 -0.02 3.77 -19.97
CA ALA A 304 -1.14 4.49 -19.38
C ALA A 304 -1.23 4.40 -17.85
N ASN A 305 -0.23 3.80 -17.20
CA ASN A 305 -0.22 3.56 -15.75
C ASN A 305 0.95 4.24 -15.04
N LEU A 306 1.62 5.21 -15.66
CA LEU A 306 2.86 5.81 -15.16
C LEU A 306 2.74 6.30 -13.71
N ALA A 307 1.64 6.98 -13.37
CA ALA A 307 1.44 7.53 -12.03
C ALA A 307 1.40 6.43 -10.95
N MET A 308 0.72 5.31 -11.22
CA MET A 308 0.70 4.17 -10.29
C MET A 308 2.00 3.38 -10.29
N GLU A 309 2.71 3.26 -11.42
CA GLU A 309 4.05 2.64 -11.45
C GLU A 309 5.06 3.43 -10.60
N GLN A 310 4.95 4.75 -10.55
CA GLN A 310 5.76 5.60 -9.66
C GLN A 310 5.42 5.38 -8.19
N VAL A 311 4.13 5.29 -7.86
CA VAL A 311 3.68 4.98 -6.50
C VAL A 311 4.19 3.61 -6.08
N ASP A 312 3.98 2.59 -6.91
CA ASP A 312 4.38 1.21 -6.64
C ASP A 312 5.89 1.10 -6.40
N ALA A 313 6.69 1.76 -7.24
CA ALA A 313 8.13 1.83 -7.04
C ALA A 313 8.53 2.49 -5.72
N ALA A 314 7.97 3.66 -5.40
CA ALA A 314 8.30 4.37 -4.16
C ALA A 314 7.87 3.62 -2.89
N MET A 315 6.71 2.94 -2.93
CA MET A 315 6.20 2.19 -1.78
C MET A 315 7.11 1.02 -1.42
N HIS A 316 7.62 0.28 -2.41
CA HIS A 316 8.46 -0.91 -2.22
C HIS A 316 9.97 -0.63 -2.25
N GLY A 317 10.38 0.63 -2.44
CA GLY A 317 11.81 1.00 -2.52
C GLY A 317 12.50 0.54 -3.81
N TRP A 318 11.74 0.41 -4.90
CA TRP A 318 12.22 -0.02 -6.20
C TRP A 318 12.53 1.16 -7.13
N ASP A 319 13.31 0.91 -8.18
CA ASP A 319 13.33 1.80 -9.34
C ASP A 319 11.97 1.75 -10.05
N GLN A 320 11.54 2.86 -10.63
CA GLN A 320 10.35 2.86 -11.49
C GLN A 320 10.61 2.01 -12.74
N ALA A 321 9.65 1.15 -13.11
CA ALA A 321 9.77 0.34 -14.33
C ALA A 321 9.75 1.19 -15.62
N PRO A 322 8.87 2.19 -15.78
CA PRO A 322 8.85 3.01 -16.98
C PRO A 322 10.05 3.97 -17.10
N TYR A 323 10.23 4.58 -18.27
CA TYR A 323 11.16 5.70 -18.44
C TYR A 323 10.76 6.92 -17.61
N ALA A 324 11.76 7.66 -17.15
CA ALA A 324 11.56 8.87 -16.35
C ALA A 324 11.06 10.07 -17.16
N SER A 325 11.37 10.13 -18.46
CA SER A 325 10.96 11.25 -19.33
C SER A 325 10.11 10.82 -20.51
N LYS A 326 9.18 11.69 -20.92
CA LYS A 326 8.38 11.48 -22.12
C LYS A 326 9.23 11.35 -23.38
N GLY A 327 10.34 12.09 -23.48
CA GLY A 327 11.24 12.04 -24.64
C GLY A 327 11.79 10.63 -24.86
N GLU A 328 12.14 9.93 -23.78
CA GLU A 328 12.59 8.53 -23.84
C GLU A 328 11.46 7.59 -24.23
N VAL A 329 10.25 7.76 -23.68
CA VAL A 329 9.07 6.98 -24.10
C VAL A 329 8.81 7.14 -25.60
N ASP A 330 8.86 8.37 -26.11
CA ASP A 330 8.64 8.67 -27.51
C ASP A 330 9.74 8.07 -28.40
N ALA A 331 11.00 8.09 -27.95
CA ALA A 331 12.13 7.46 -28.63
C ALA A 331 12.04 5.93 -28.63
N SER A 332 11.66 5.31 -27.51
CA SER A 332 11.39 3.88 -27.39
C SER A 332 10.26 3.42 -28.31
N TYR A 333 9.17 4.19 -28.39
CA TYR A 333 8.06 3.95 -29.31
C TYR A 333 8.56 3.90 -30.77
N LYS A 334 9.41 4.85 -31.16
CA LYS A 334 10.00 4.93 -32.50
C LYS A 334 11.02 3.84 -32.76
N ARG A 335 11.78 3.43 -31.74
CA ARG A 335 12.70 2.30 -31.81
C ARG A 335 11.96 1.00 -32.10
N CYS A 336 10.85 0.76 -31.41
CA CYS A 336 9.99 -0.41 -31.64
C CYS A 336 9.46 -0.42 -33.08
N LEU A 337 8.91 0.72 -33.55
CA LEU A 337 8.37 0.86 -34.90
C LEU A 337 9.43 0.73 -36.00
N ASP A 338 10.58 1.40 -35.86
CA ASP A 338 11.71 1.28 -36.81
C ASP A 338 12.16 -0.17 -36.94
N TRP A 339 12.28 -0.87 -35.82
CA TRP A 339 12.70 -2.25 -35.84
C TRP A 339 11.65 -3.16 -36.46
N VAL A 340 10.39 -3.11 -36.00
CA VAL A 340 9.39 -4.11 -36.39
C VAL A 340 8.79 -3.88 -37.77
N LEU A 341 8.69 -2.65 -38.27
CA LEU A 341 8.14 -2.34 -39.59
C LEU A 341 9.16 -2.60 -40.70
N ARG A 342 9.86 -3.74 -40.65
CA ARG A 342 10.75 -4.21 -41.71
C ARG A 342 10.15 -5.46 -42.34
N PRO A 343 10.33 -5.69 -43.65
CA PRO A 343 9.77 -6.88 -44.31
C PRO A 343 10.14 -8.20 -43.61
N GLU A 344 11.37 -8.29 -43.09
CA GLU A 344 11.86 -9.45 -42.36
C GLU A 344 11.19 -9.70 -41.00
N HIS A 345 10.50 -8.72 -40.41
CA HIS A 345 9.88 -8.81 -39.08
C HIS A 345 8.34 -8.75 -39.11
N THR A 346 7.75 -8.52 -40.29
CA THR A 346 6.29 -8.35 -40.46
C THR A 346 5.62 -9.55 -41.13
N ALA A 347 6.36 -10.63 -41.40
CA ALA A 347 5.82 -11.83 -42.06
C ALA A 347 4.66 -12.44 -41.26
N ALA A 348 4.84 -12.63 -39.95
CA ALA A 348 3.83 -13.19 -39.05
C ALA A 348 3.20 -12.16 -38.08
N VAL A 349 3.65 -10.90 -38.13
CA VAL A 349 3.28 -9.86 -37.16
C VAL A 349 2.62 -8.67 -37.88
N ARG A 350 1.42 -8.33 -37.43
CA ARG A 350 0.73 -7.07 -37.74
C ARG A 350 0.92 -6.09 -36.58
N ILE A 351 0.99 -4.80 -36.86
CA ILE A 351 1.14 -3.74 -35.85
C ILE A 351 -0.13 -2.92 -35.74
N GLY A 352 -0.74 -2.91 -34.55
CA GLY A 352 -1.74 -1.92 -34.18
C GLY A 352 -1.07 -0.68 -33.62
N LEU A 353 -0.96 0.40 -34.38
CA LEU A 353 -0.40 1.66 -33.92
C LEU A 353 -1.45 2.45 -33.17
N ALA A 354 -1.44 2.35 -31.84
CA ALA A 354 -2.39 3.04 -30.97
C ALA A 354 -1.81 4.37 -30.48
N SER A 355 -2.14 5.47 -31.15
CA SER A 355 -1.64 6.81 -30.81
C SER A 355 -2.53 7.93 -31.35
N HIS A 356 -2.75 8.95 -30.54
CA HIS A 356 -3.29 10.24 -31.00
C HIS A 356 -2.21 11.22 -31.44
N ASN A 357 -0.92 10.91 -31.25
CA ASN A 357 0.16 11.76 -31.75
C ASN A 357 0.26 11.64 -33.26
N LEU A 358 -0.20 12.68 -33.96
CA LEU A 358 -0.24 12.72 -35.42
C LEU A 358 1.15 12.58 -36.05
N PHE A 359 2.22 13.04 -35.37
CA PHE A 359 3.58 12.86 -35.89
C PHE A 359 4.01 11.39 -35.85
N ASP A 360 3.66 10.66 -34.80
CA ASP A 360 3.92 9.22 -34.71
C ASP A 360 3.14 8.45 -35.79
N VAL A 361 1.87 8.81 -35.98
CA VAL A 361 0.98 8.21 -36.98
C VAL A 361 1.48 8.48 -38.41
N ALA A 362 1.82 9.74 -38.73
CA ALA A 362 2.34 10.14 -40.02
C ALA A 362 3.67 9.46 -40.34
N TRP A 363 4.59 9.44 -39.39
CA TRP A 363 5.91 8.83 -39.58
C TRP A 363 5.81 7.33 -39.78
N ALA A 364 4.99 6.63 -39.00
CA ALA A 364 4.78 5.19 -39.17
C ALA A 364 4.09 4.85 -40.49
N HIS A 365 3.11 5.64 -40.93
CA HIS A 365 2.46 5.48 -42.24
C HIS A 365 3.48 5.59 -43.38
N LEU A 366 4.29 6.65 -43.39
CA LEU A 366 5.32 6.86 -44.41
C LEU A 366 6.44 5.81 -44.32
N LEU A 367 6.80 5.36 -43.12
CA LEU A 367 7.81 4.34 -42.89
C LEU A 367 7.35 2.99 -43.44
N ALA A 368 6.09 2.61 -43.19
CA ALA A 368 5.51 1.38 -43.70
C ALA A 368 5.41 1.41 -45.24
N ASP A 369 5.03 2.55 -45.82
CA ASP A 369 4.96 2.72 -47.27
C ASP A 369 6.34 2.63 -47.92
N ALA A 370 7.33 3.35 -47.39
CA ALA A 370 8.70 3.33 -47.89
C ALA A 370 9.35 1.94 -47.81
N ARG A 371 8.88 1.09 -46.88
CA ARG A 371 9.36 -0.28 -46.70
C ARG A 371 8.47 -1.35 -47.34
N GLY A 372 7.36 -0.96 -47.97
CA GLY A 372 6.44 -1.88 -48.64
C GLY A 372 5.70 -2.81 -47.70
N VAL A 373 5.42 -2.37 -46.47
CA VAL A 373 4.72 -3.14 -45.41
C VAL A 373 3.46 -2.42 -44.91
N SER A 374 2.85 -1.56 -45.74
CA SER A 374 1.63 -0.82 -45.38
C SER A 374 0.43 -1.73 -45.07
N ASP A 375 0.39 -2.95 -45.62
CA ASP A 375 -0.62 -3.97 -45.29
C ASP A 375 -0.44 -4.59 -43.90
N ARG A 376 0.67 -4.28 -43.22
CA ARG A 376 1.04 -4.85 -41.92
C ARG A 376 0.83 -3.89 -40.76
N ILE A 377 0.34 -2.68 -41.02
CA ILE A 377 0.04 -1.67 -40.00
C ILE A 377 -1.44 -1.30 -40.03
N GLU A 378 -2.06 -1.25 -38.85
CA GLU A 378 -3.40 -0.76 -38.62
C GLU A 378 -3.34 0.38 -37.61
N PHE A 379 -4.06 1.47 -37.87
CA PHE A 379 -4.06 2.64 -37.00
C PHE A 379 -5.22 2.58 -36.02
N GLU A 380 -4.95 2.90 -34.75
CA GLU A 380 -5.93 2.83 -33.68
C GLU A 380 -6.00 4.13 -32.88
N MET A 381 -7.22 4.57 -32.58
CA MET A 381 -7.49 5.78 -31.79
C MET A 381 -8.63 5.57 -30.80
N LEU A 382 -8.68 6.38 -29.75
CA LEU A 382 -9.81 6.40 -28.82
C LEU A 382 -11.03 7.00 -29.50
N GLN A 383 -12.19 6.36 -29.29
CA GLN A 383 -13.45 6.91 -29.74
C GLN A 383 -13.74 8.27 -29.08
N GLY A 384 -14.29 9.21 -29.86
CA GLY A 384 -14.86 10.46 -29.37
C GLY A 384 -13.85 11.54 -28.95
N MET A 385 -12.55 11.23 -28.87
CA MET A 385 -11.52 12.19 -28.41
C MET A 385 -11.12 13.23 -29.46
N ALA A 386 -10.90 12.82 -30.72
CA ALA A 386 -10.46 13.72 -31.79
C ALA A 386 -11.10 13.36 -33.14
N PRO A 387 -12.43 13.50 -33.28
CA PRO A 387 -13.15 12.94 -34.43
C PRO A 387 -12.73 13.53 -35.78
N SER A 388 -12.47 14.84 -35.86
CA SER A 388 -12.06 15.52 -37.10
C SER A 388 -10.68 15.06 -37.56
N GLN A 389 -9.71 14.95 -36.65
CA GLN A 389 -8.38 14.43 -36.96
C GLN A 389 -8.43 12.93 -37.33
N ALA A 390 -9.22 12.13 -36.61
CA ALA A 390 -9.38 10.71 -36.90
C ALA A 390 -9.98 10.46 -38.29
N ARG A 391 -10.94 11.27 -38.74
CA ARG A 391 -11.50 11.21 -40.11
C ARG A 391 -10.42 11.44 -41.16
N THR A 392 -9.61 12.48 -40.99
CA THR A 392 -8.57 12.84 -41.95
C THR A 392 -7.48 11.78 -42.02
N VAL A 393 -7.00 11.30 -40.87
CA VAL A 393 -6.00 10.22 -40.82
C VAL A 393 -6.54 8.98 -41.52
N ARG A 394 -7.75 8.54 -41.19
CA ARG A 394 -8.38 7.36 -41.81
C ARG A 394 -8.45 7.48 -43.33
N SER A 395 -8.77 8.67 -43.86
CA SER A 395 -8.87 8.89 -45.30
C SER A 395 -7.54 8.65 -46.01
N ASP A 396 -6.41 8.98 -45.39
CA ASP A 396 -5.07 8.80 -45.95
C ASP A 396 -4.51 7.40 -45.67
N THR A 397 -4.81 6.81 -44.51
CA THR A 397 -4.30 5.48 -44.11
C THR A 397 -5.14 4.31 -44.63
N GLY A 398 -6.36 4.55 -45.09
CA GLY A 398 -7.26 3.54 -45.65
C GLY A 398 -8.06 2.73 -44.62
N GLY A 399 -7.81 2.93 -43.32
CA GLY A 399 -8.49 2.21 -42.24
C GLY A 399 -8.17 2.79 -40.85
N MET A 400 -9.07 2.57 -39.89
CA MET A 400 -8.94 3.04 -38.51
C MET A 400 -9.80 2.17 -37.58
N LEU A 401 -9.18 1.63 -36.53
CA LEU A 401 -9.84 0.90 -35.46
C LEU A 401 -10.10 1.85 -34.27
N LEU A 402 -11.36 2.01 -33.88
CA LEU A 402 -11.73 2.84 -32.74
C LEU A 402 -11.89 2.00 -31.47
N TYR A 403 -11.12 2.34 -30.44
CA TYR A 403 -11.28 1.77 -29.11
C TYR A 403 -12.60 2.28 -28.50
N THR A 404 -13.51 1.36 -28.22
CA THR A 404 -14.90 1.61 -27.85
C THR A 404 -15.19 1.00 -26.48
N PRO A 405 -15.10 1.79 -25.39
CA PRO A 405 -15.44 1.29 -24.07
C PRO A 405 -16.96 1.16 -23.91
N VAL A 406 -17.40 -0.01 -23.46
CA VAL A 406 -18.80 -0.31 -23.13
C VAL A 406 -18.94 -0.53 -21.63
N VAL A 407 -20.04 -0.09 -21.04
CA VAL A 407 -20.34 -0.31 -19.62
C VAL A 407 -21.81 -0.64 -19.41
N ALA A 408 -22.11 -1.54 -18.49
CA ALA A 408 -23.49 -1.78 -18.06
C ALA A 408 -24.08 -0.54 -17.38
N ARG A 409 -25.40 -0.34 -17.49
CA ARG A 409 -26.10 0.83 -16.93
C ARG A 409 -25.87 1.03 -15.43
N ASP A 410 -25.85 -0.08 -14.69
CA ASP A 410 -25.71 -0.10 -13.24
C ASP A 410 -24.27 0.14 -12.78
N ASP A 411 -23.30 0.01 -13.69
CA ASP A 411 -21.86 0.17 -13.46
C ASP A 411 -21.34 1.52 -14.02
N PHE A 412 -22.24 2.43 -14.42
CA PHE A 412 -21.84 3.68 -15.08
C PHE A 412 -20.98 4.59 -14.19
N ASP A 413 -21.18 4.55 -12.87
CA ASP A 413 -20.33 5.26 -11.90
C ASP A 413 -18.86 4.80 -11.95
N VAL A 414 -18.62 3.55 -12.34
CA VAL A 414 -17.27 3.00 -12.56
C VAL A 414 -16.64 3.54 -13.85
N ALA A 415 -17.43 3.67 -14.92
CA ALA A 415 -16.97 4.24 -16.18
C ALA A 415 -16.53 5.71 -16.06
N VAL A 416 -17.14 6.46 -15.14
CA VAL A 416 -16.71 7.84 -14.83
C VAL A 416 -15.25 7.85 -14.35
N SER A 417 -14.87 6.95 -13.44
CA SER A 417 -13.50 6.88 -12.92
C SER A 417 -12.47 6.49 -13.99
N TYR A 418 -12.86 5.58 -14.90
CA TYR A 418 -12.06 5.22 -16.07
C TYR A 418 -11.83 6.42 -17.01
N LEU A 419 -12.91 7.12 -17.36
CA LEU A 419 -12.88 8.27 -18.25
C LEU A 419 -12.00 9.40 -17.70
N PHE A 420 -12.06 9.64 -16.41
CA PHE A 420 -11.23 10.68 -15.80
C PHE A 420 -9.74 10.35 -15.79
N ARG A 421 -9.37 9.09 -15.54
CA ARG A 421 -7.98 8.64 -15.68
C ARG A 421 -7.47 8.88 -17.11
N ARG A 422 -8.30 8.57 -18.12
CA ARG A 422 -8.00 8.85 -19.54
C ARG A 422 -7.92 10.34 -19.85
N LEU A 423 -8.78 11.19 -19.30
CA LEU A 423 -8.70 12.64 -19.50
C LEU A 423 -7.44 13.23 -18.87
N GLU A 424 -7.05 12.76 -17.69
CA GLU A 424 -5.89 13.27 -16.96
C GLU A 424 -4.56 12.79 -17.53
N GLU A 425 -4.46 11.51 -17.95
CA GLU A 425 -3.32 11.01 -18.74
C GLU A 425 -3.00 11.97 -19.89
N ASN A 426 -4.05 12.56 -20.47
CA ASN A 426 -4.01 13.51 -21.59
C ASN A 426 -3.82 14.99 -21.20
N ALA A 427 -3.84 15.32 -19.90
CA ALA A 427 -3.72 16.68 -19.39
C ALA A 427 -2.29 17.10 -19.00
N SER A 428 -1.36 16.15 -18.89
CA SER A 428 0.06 16.44 -18.59
C SER A 428 0.65 17.46 -19.58
N PRO A 429 1.51 18.42 -19.13
CA PRO A 429 2.10 19.45 -19.99
C PRO A 429 2.80 18.89 -21.24
N ASP A 430 3.41 17.73 -21.09
CA ASP A 430 4.13 17.07 -22.17
C ASP A 430 3.24 16.17 -23.03
N ASN A 431 1.96 15.93 -22.68
CA ASN A 431 1.09 15.10 -23.50
C ASN A 431 0.65 15.85 -24.78
N PHE A 432 0.76 15.17 -25.92
CA PHE A 432 0.35 15.67 -27.23
C PHE A 432 -1.14 16.03 -27.29
N LEU A 433 -2.02 15.28 -26.60
CA LEU A 433 -3.47 15.52 -26.66
C LEU A 433 -3.87 16.89 -26.08
N ARG A 434 -3.12 17.41 -25.10
CA ARG A 434 -3.27 18.78 -24.62
C ARG A 434 -3.07 19.82 -25.72
N HIS A 435 -2.12 19.59 -26.62
CA HIS A 435 -1.79 20.51 -27.71
C HIS A 435 -2.61 20.26 -28.96
N LEU A 436 -3.17 19.06 -29.16
CA LEU A 436 -3.81 18.63 -30.40
C LEU A 436 -4.91 19.60 -30.88
N PHE A 437 -5.79 20.05 -29.98
CA PHE A 437 -6.93 20.89 -30.33
C PHE A 437 -6.51 22.31 -30.76
N SER A 438 -5.45 22.85 -30.14
CA SER A 438 -4.90 24.17 -30.45
C SER A 438 -3.78 24.14 -31.50
N LEU A 439 -3.33 22.94 -31.92
CA LEU A 439 -2.22 22.78 -32.86
C LEU A 439 -2.61 23.32 -34.24
N ARG A 440 -1.80 24.26 -34.75
CA ARG A 440 -1.97 24.85 -36.08
C ARG A 440 -0.63 24.90 -36.81
N PRO A 441 -0.54 24.46 -38.08
CA PRO A 441 0.72 24.48 -38.82
C PRO A 441 1.36 25.87 -38.87
N GLY A 442 2.68 25.94 -38.71
CA GLY A 442 3.45 27.20 -38.73
C GLY A 442 3.36 28.03 -37.44
N THR A 443 2.69 27.54 -36.40
CA THR A 443 2.70 28.18 -35.07
C THR A 443 3.84 27.68 -34.18
N PRO A 444 4.25 28.43 -33.14
CA PRO A 444 5.26 27.96 -32.20
C PRO A 444 4.92 26.63 -31.51
N GLY A 445 3.63 26.38 -31.23
CA GLY A 445 3.17 25.10 -30.65
C GLY A 445 3.41 23.92 -31.60
N PHE A 446 3.09 24.09 -32.89
CA PHE A 446 3.37 23.08 -33.90
C PHE A 446 4.87 22.82 -34.07
N GLU A 447 5.70 23.86 -34.14
CA GLU A 447 7.14 23.70 -34.26
C GLU A 447 7.76 23.07 -33.00
N GLY A 448 7.22 23.35 -31.82
CA GLY A 448 7.61 22.71 -30.57
C GLY A 448 7.37 21.20 -30.58
N GLU A 449 6.17 20.76 -30.94
CA GLU A 449 5.84 19.33 -31.05
C GLU A 449 6.61 18.65 -32.19
N ALA A 450 6.79 19.32 -33.33
CA ALA A 450 7.61 18.83 -34.43
C ALA A 450 9.09 18.67 -34.01
N ALA A 451 9.63 19.58 -33.19
CA ALA A 451 10.99 19.47 -32.65
C ALA A 451 11.13 18.29 -31.68
N LYS A 452 10.16 18.07 -30.78
CA LYS A 452 10.11 16.89 -29.90
C LYS A 452 10.08 15.60 -30.72
N PHE A 453 9.24 15.55 -31.75
CA PHE A 453 9.18 14.44 -32.70
C PHE A 453 10.54 14.17 -33.36
N ARG A 454 11.15 15.19 -33.99
CA ARG A 454 12.47 15.08 -34.64
C ARG A 454 13.53 14.53 -33.68
N LYS A 455 13.58 15.07 -32.46
CA LYS A 455 14.51 14.61 -31.42
C LYS A 455 14.27 13.14 -31.07
N SER A 456 13.02 12.75 -30.83
CA SER A 456 12.70 11.36 -30.50
C SER A 456 12.99 10.36 -31.62
N VAL A 457 12.91 10.77 -32.89
CA VAL A 457 13.37 9.93 -34.01
C VAL A 457 14.88 9.75 -33.94
N LEU A 458 15.65 10.81 -33.69
CA LEU A 458 17.11 10.73 -33.57
C LEU A 458 17.54 9.85 -32.37
N ASP A 459 16.91 10.06 -31.21
CA ASP A 459 17.22 9.36 -29.96
C ASP A 459 16.76 7.89 -29.96
N ARG A 460 15.97 7.44 -30.95
CA ARG A 460 15.47 6.04 -31.06
C ARG A 460 16.58 4.99 -31.01
N THR A 461 17.78 5.34 -31.48
CA THR A 461 18.93 4.43 -31.55
C THR A 461 19.74 4.37 -30.26
N THR A 462 19.62 5.39 -29.40
CA THR A 462 20.44 5.57 -28.19
C THR A 462 19.66 5.38 -26.90
N VAL A 463 18.32 5.45 -26.92
CA VAL A 463 17.47 5.20 -25.75
C VAL A 463 17.77 3.83 -25.13
N PHE A 464 17.81 3.80 -23.79
CA PHE A 464 18.12 2.60 -23.00
C PHE A 464 17.14 1.45 -23.31
N VAL A 465 17.62 0.21 -23.25
CA VAL A 465 16.82 -1.01 -23.45
C VAL A 465 17.18 -2.01 -22.36
N GLY A 466 16.17 -2.56 -21.69
CA GLY A 466 16.30 -3.49 -20.58
C GLY A 466 15.42 -3.09 -19.40
N SER A 467 15.52 -3.82 -18.30
CA SER A 467 14.71 -3.54 -17.13
C SER A 467 15.36 -2.44 -16.30
N HIS A 468 14.57 -1.45 -15.89
CA HIS A 468 14.96 -0.55 -14.80
C HIS A 468 14.83 -1.26 -13.44
N ARG A 469 13.85 -2.15 -13.28
CA ARG A 469 13.71 -2.98 -12.06
C ARG A 469 14.95 -3.87 -11.90
N GLY A 470 15.51 -3.90 -10.69
CA GLY A 470 16.73 -4.64 -10.37
C GLY A 470 18.03 -3.98 -10.87
N SER A 471 17.98 -2.78 -11.46
CA SER A 471 19.17 -2.05 -11.93
C SER A 471 19.80 -1.14 -10.86
N SER A 472 19.06 -0.81 -9.79
CA SER A 472 19.54 -0.09 -8.62
C SER A 472 20.61 -0.89 -7.85
N GLY A 473 21.87 -0.51 -8.07
CA GLY A 473 22.95 -0.61 -7.11
C GLY A 473 23.20 0.71 -6.38
N ALA A 474 22.16 1.54 -6.19
CA ALA A 474 22.31 2.81 -5.48
C ALA A 474 22.68 2.52 -4.02
N GLU A 475 23.94 2.72 -3.67
CA GLU A 475 24.37 2.65 -2.28
C GLU A 475 23.58 3.70 -1.48
N PRO A 476 23.05 3.35 -0.29
CA PRO A 476 22.41 4.31 0.58
C PRO A 476 23.29 5.53 0.77
N VAL A 477 22.71 6.73 0.69
CA VAL A 477 23.47 7.96 0.94
C VAL A 477 24.05 7.88 2.35
N VAL A 478 25.38 7.92 2.44
CA VAL A 478 26.13 7.73 3.69
C VAL A 478 25.62 8.69 4.76
N GLY A 479 25.14 8.14 5.87
CA GLY A 479 24.61 8.90 7.01
C GLY A 479 23.10 9.11 7.01
N THR A 480 22.37 8.58 6.02
CA THR A 480 20.90 8.56 6.01
C THR A 480 20.37 7.13 6.06
N PHE A 481 19.34 6.90 6.87
CA PHE A 481 18.66 5.61 6.92
C PHE A 481 17.73 5.47 5.71
N SER A 482 17.74 4.29 5.10
CA SER A 482 16.82 3.89 4.03
C SER A 482 16.29 2.50 4.32
N ASN A 483 14.97 2.31 4.14
CA ASN A 483 14.36 1.00 4.28
C ASN A 483 14.92 0.01 3.25
N GLN A 484 14.99 -1.26 3.64
CA GLN A 484 15.33 -2.38 2.79
C GLN A 484 14.24 -2.54 1.70
N PRO A 485 14.61 -2.51 0.41
CA PRO A 485 13.65 -2.73 -0.68
C PRO A 485 13.02 -4.12 -0.60
N ASP A 486 11.75 -4.21 -0.98
CA ASP A 486 11.03 -5.47 -1.06
C ASP A 486 11.55 -6.34 -2.22
N THR A 487 11.31 -7.65 -2.16
CA THR A 487 11.62 -8.51 -3.31
C THR A 487 10.60 -8.29 -4.42
N ASP A 488 11.06 -8.00 -5.65
CA ASP A 488 10.18 -7.86 -6.82
C ASP A 488 9.95 -9.23 -7.50
N PRO A 489 8.76 -9.85 -7.36
CA PRO A 489 8.46 -11.13 -8.01
C PRO A 489 8.18 -10.99 -9.51
N ALA A 490 8.10 -9.78 -10.09
CA ALA A 490 7.98 -9.63 -11.54
C ALA A 490 9.29 -9.97 -12.28
N LEU A 491 10.42 -9.97 -11.58
CA LEU A 491 11.74 -10.19 -12.17
C LEU A 491 12.03 -11.67 -12.46
N PRO A 492 12.60 -12.01 -13.64
CA PRO A 492 12.98 -13.38 -13.98
C PRO A 492 13.96 -14.04 -13.01
N ASP A 493 14.93 -13.28 -12.50
CA ASP A 493 15.93 -13.80 -11.55
C ASP A 493 15.30 -14.13 -10.20
N THR A 494 14.37 -13.29 -9.73
CA THR A 494 13.53 -13.58 -8.56
C THR A 494 12.73 -14.86 -8.80
N GLN A 495 12.05 -14.99 -9.94
CA GLN A 495 11.29 -16.21 -10.28
C GLN A 495 12.17 -17.47 -10.32
N ALA A 496 13.43 -17.36 -10.75
CA ALA A 496 14.38 -18.47 -10.70
C ALA A 496 14.77 -18.84 -9.25
N TRP A 497 15.02 -17.83 -8.40
CA TRP A 497 15.30 -18.03 -6.98
C TRP A 497 14.11 -18.65 -6.23
N LEU A 498 12.89 -18.14 -6.43
CA LEU A 498 11.67 -18.68 -5.82
C LEU A 498 11.46 -20.17 -6.16
N ARG A 499 11.69 -20.56 -7.42
CA ARG A 499 11.64 -21.98 -7.83
C ARG A 499 12.72 -22.83 -7.14
N GLY A 500 13.88 -22.25 -6.83
CA GLY A 500 14.92 -22.91 -6.05
C GLY A 500 14.57 -23.13 -4.58
N LEU A 501 13.63 -22.35 -4.02
CA LEU A 501 13.14 -22.51 -2.65
C LEU A 501 12.05 -23.58 -2.53
N LEU A 502 11.35 -23.92 -3.62
CA LEU A 502 10.30 -24.93 -3.59
C LEU A 502 10.83 -26.27 -3.07
N GLY A 503 10.18 -26.79 -2.02
CA GLY A 503 10.55 -28.05 -1.39
C GLY A 503 11.80 -27.98 -0.49
N ARG A 504 12.37 -26.78 -0.26
CA ARG A 504 13.45 -26.60 0.72
C ARG A 504 12.93 -26.89 2.12
N ALA A 505 13.52 -27.88 2.79
CA ALA A 505 13.16 -28.19 4.17
C ALA A 505 13.77 -27.18 5.15
N MET A 506 13.03 -26.87 6.21
CA MET A 506 13.53 -26.12 7.35
C MET A 506 14.65 -26.91 8.07
N SER A 507 15.68 -26.20 8.54
CA SER A 507 16.71 -26.76 9.43
C SER A 507 16.13 -27.03 10.84
N PRO A 508 16.54 -28.11 11.52
CA PRO A 508 16.10 -28.36 12.90
C PRO A 508 16.68 -27.32 13.85
N VAL A 509 15.99 -27.09 14.97
CA VAL A 509 16.53 -26.28 16.06
C VAL A 509 17.72 -27.00 16.71
N GLU A 510 18.87 -26.33 16.80
CA GLU A 510 20.08 -26.93 17.37
C GLU A 510 20.15 -26.77 18.89
N THR A 511 19.66 -25.65 19.42
CA THR A 511 19.75 -25.33 20.84
C THR A 511 18.78 -26.19 21.68
N PRO A 512 19.27 -26.91 22.70
CA PRO A 512 18.42 -27.71 23.58
C PRO A 512 17.57 -26.86 24.53
N LEU A 513 16.59 -27.49 25.18
CA LEU A 513 15.83 -26.86 26.26
C LEU A 513 16.69 -26.75 27.53
N THR A 514 16.82 -25.55 28.05
CA THR A 514 17.30 -25.27 29.41
C THR A 514 16.19 -25.61 30.39
N THR A 515 16.45 -26.58 31.28
CA THR A 515 15.43 -27.19 32.16
C THR A 515 15.74 -27.02 33.66
N SER A 516 16.76 -26.22 34.00
CA SER A 516 17.12 -25.97 35.40
C SER A 516 17.36 -24.49 35.68
N VAL A 517 16.97 -24.08 36.88
CA VAL A 517 17.18 -22.72 37.40
C VAL A 517 18.68 -22.38 37.49
N ASP A 518 19.52 -23.32 37.93
CA ASP A 518 20.98 -23.13 38.03
C ASP A 518 21.65 -22.86 36.67
N GLU A 519 21.07 -23.35 35.58
CA GLU A 519 21.55 -23.05 34.22
C GLU A 519 21.13 -21.66 33.78
N VAL A 520 19.91 -21.24 34.09
CA VAL A 520 19.45 -19.86 33.86
C VAL A 520 20.33 -18.85 34.61
N ASP A 521 20.63 -19.10 35.88
CA ASP A 521 21.49 -18.23 36.69
C ASP A 521 22.88 -18.06 36.09
N ARG A 522 23.48 -19.16 35.62
CA ARG A 522 24.78 -19.10 34.93
C ARG A 522 24.70 -18.29 33.64
N VAL A 523 23.67 -18.52 32.83
CA VAL A 523 23.48 -17.78 31.57
C VAL A 523 23.33 -16.28 31.81
N VAL A 524 22.53 -15.88 32.79
CA VAL A 524 22.34 -14.46 33.14
C VAL A 524 23.62 -13.86 33.70
N ALA A 525 24.35 -14.56 34.56
CA ALA A 525 25.61 -14.09 35.12
C ALA A 525 26.70 -13.90 34.04
N ASP A 526 26.86 -14.87 33.13
CA ASP A 526 27.80 -14.80 32.02
C ASP A 526 27.46 -13.64 31.07
N ALA A 527 26.18 -13.46 30.76
CA ALA A 527 25.68 -12.35 29.95
C ALA A 527 25.97 -10.99 30.60
N GLY A 528 25.79 -10.87 31.91
CA GLY A 528 26.12 -9.65 32.65
C GLY A 528 27.62 -9.32 32.66
N GLU A 529 28.49 -10.33 32.64
CA GLU A 529 29.94 -10.13 32.50
C GLU A 529 30.33 -9.74 31.06
N ALA A 530 29.68 -10.32 30.05
CA ALA A 530 29.85 -9.90 28.66
C ALA A 530 29.36 -8.46 28.41
N GLN A 531 28.25 -8.07 29.04
CA GLN A 531 27.70 -6.72 28.97
C GLN A 531 28.72 -5.65 29.41
N ARG A 532 29.45 -5.91 30.50
CA ARG A 532 30.50 -5.00 30.99
C ARG A 532 31.62 -4.77 29.98
N ARG A 533 31.95 -5.77 29.15
CA ARG A 533 32.89 -5.63 28.04
C ARG A 533 32.26 -4.87 26.87
N TRP A 534 30.99 -5.13 26.58
CA TRP A 534 30.27 -4.52 25.46
C TRP A 534 30.14 -3.01 25.59
N ILE A 535 29.84 -2.50 26.79
CA ILE A 535 29.76 -1.04 27.01
C ILE A 535 31.10 -0.32 26.82
N ALA A 536 32.22 -1.04 26.95
CA ALA A 536 33.56 -0.50 26.71
C ALA A 536 33.91 -0.43 25.21
N VAL A 537 33.16 -1.15 24.35
CA VAL A 537 33.30 -1.05 22.89
C VAL A 537 32.76 0.31 22.44
N PRO A 538 33.52 1.12 21.68
CA PRO A 538 33.04 2.42 21.20
C PRO A 538 31.71 2.33 20.44
N CYS A 539 30.82 3.32 20.61
CA CYS A 539 29.48 3.28 20.02
C CYS A 539 29.50 3.10 18.49
N GLN A 540 30.50 3.68 17.80
CA GLN A 540 30.67 3.51 16.35
C GLN A 540 31.01 2.07 15.95
N GLU A 541 31.79 1.36 16.76
CA GLU A 541 32.11 -0.05 16.53
C GLU A 541 30.89 -0.93 16.79
N ARG A 542 30.12 -0.64 17.86
CA ARG A 542 28.82 -1.31 18.11
C ARG A 542 27.87 -1.13 16.93
N ARG A 543 27.70 0.10 16.45
CA ARG A 543 26.92 0.43 15.24
C ARG A 543 27.36 -0.40 14.05
N ALA A 544 28.66 -0.50 13.78
CA ALA A 544 29.19 -1.29 12.65
C ALA A 544 28.90 -2.80 12.79
N VAL A 545 28.90 -3.36 14.00
CA VAL A 545 28.48 -4.75 14.26
C VAL A 545 27.02 -4.93 13.88
N LEU A 546 26.13 -4.06 14.34
CA LEU A 546 24.69 -4.20 14.09
C LEU A 546 24.32 -4.04 12.60
N HIS A 547 25.03 -3.18 11.86
CA HIS A 547 24.89 -3.13 10.39
C HIS A 547 25.29 -4.44 9.71
N ARG A 548 26.37 -5.09 10.15
CA ARG A 548 26.73 -6.43 9.63
C ARG A 548 25.70 -7.49 9.97
N VAL A 549 25.02 -7.41 11.11
CA VAL A 549 23.88 -8.31 11.42
C VAL A 549 22.78 -8.15 10.39
N ALA A 550 22.49 -6.91 9.94
CA ALA A 550 21.52 -6.67 8.88
C ALA A 550 21.93 -7.36 7.56
N ASP A 551 23.21 -7.32 7.19
CA ASP A 551 23.74 -7.99 6.00
C ASP A 551 23.65 -9.53 6.12
N GLU A 552 23.90 -10.09 7.31
CA GLU A 552 23.73 -11.52 7.59
C GLU A 552 22.26 -11.97 7.50
N LEU A 553 21.31 -11.14 7.93
CA LEU A 553 19.87 -11.42 7.76
C LEU A 553 19.49 -11.49 6.28
N VAL A 554 20.01 -10.58 5.45
CA VAL A 554 19.82 -10.62 3.99
C VAL A 554 20.44 -11.89 3.39
N ALA A 555 21.66 -12.25 3.80
CA ALA A 555 22.35 -13.44 3.32
C ALA A 555 21.63 -14.75 3.67
N ARG A 556 20.86 -14.77 4.77
CA ARG A 556 20.10 -15.93 5.27
C ARG A 556 18.65 -15.99 4.80
N ARG A 557 18.26 -15.16 3.84
CA ARG A 557 16.87 -15.07 3.33
C ARG A 557 16.28 -16.44 2.97
N ASP A 558 17.02 -17.32 2.29
CA ASP A 558 16.55 -18.67 1.93
C ASP A 558 16.16 -19.53 3.15
N GLU A 559 16.94 -19.41 4.23
CA GLU A 559 16.71 -20.17 5.46
C GLU A 559 15.52 -19.61 6.25
N LEU A 560 15.40 -18.29 6.29
CA LEU A 560 14.25 -17.60 6.87
C LEU A 560 12.97 -17.95 6.09
N PHE A 561 13.00 -17.95 4.75
CA PHE A 561 11.86 -18.36 3.92
C PHE A 561 11.40 -19.78 4.22
N ALA A 562 12.33 -20.74 4.26
CA ALA A 562 12.01 -22.12 4.57
C ALA A 562 11.41 -22.25 5.98
N SER A 563 11.97 -21.57 6.97
CA SER A 563 11.54 -21.68 8.37
C SER A 563 10.18 -21.01 8.60
N MET A 564 9.97 -19.79 8.13
CA MET A 564 8.74 -19.03 8.38
C MET A 564 7.53 -19.65 7.66
N THR A 565 7.73 -20.22 6.48
CA THR A 565 6.65 -20.89 5.73
C THR A 565 6.27 -22.25 6.33
N GLN A 566 7.17 -22.93 7.05
CA GLN A 566 6.95 -24.27 7.63
C GLN A 566 6.58 -24.24 9.11
N GLU A 567 7.22 -23.36 9.89
CA GLU A 567 7.08 -23.29 11.35
C GLU A 567 6.03 -22.25 11.74
N ALA A 568 6.06 -21.06 11.14
CA ALA A 568 5.20 -19.93 11.49
C ALA A 568 3.92 -19.84 10.65
N SER A 569 3.74 -20.75 9.68
CA SER A 569 2.63 -20.75 8.74
C SER A 569 2.44 -19.41 8.00
N LYS A 570 3.54 -18.75 7.63
CA LYS A 570 3.49 -17.49 6.86
C LYS A 570 3.48 -17.75 5.36
N THR A 571 2.61 -17.03 4.65
CA THR A 571 2.64 -17.00 3.18
C THR A 571 3.90 -16.29 2.70
N TRP A 572 4.38 -16.62 1.50
CA TRP A 572 5.65 -16.10 0.98
C TRP A 572 5.72 -14.56 0.94
N ALA A 573 4.62 -13.90 0.56
CA ALA A 573 4.54 -12.43 0.58
C ALA A 573 4.68 -11.83 1.99
N GLU A 574 4.05 -12.44 3.00
CA GLU A 574 4.18 -12.01 4.40
C GLU A 574 5.57 -12.31 4.97
N THR A 575 6.21 -13.39 4.49
CA THR A 575 7.58 -13.75 4.85
C THR A 575 8.58 -12.71 4.34
N ASP A 576 8.45 -12.27 3.08
CA ASP A 576 9.34 -11.26 2.50
C ASP A 576 9.34 -9.96 3.32
N LEU A 577 8.14 -9.43 3.56
CA LEU A 577 7.94 -8.16 4.28
C LEU A 577 8.53 -8.20 5.69
N GLU A 578 8.36 -9.31 6.40
CA GLU A 578 8.89 -9.44 7.75
C GLU A 578 10.43 -9.55 7.78
N ILE A 579 11.04 -10.21 6.79
CA ILE A 579 12.51 -10.23 6.68
C ILE A 579 13.04 -8.81 6.45
N ASN A 580 12.37 -8.02 5.59
CA ASN A 580 12.76 -6.64 5.33
C ASN A 580 12.63 -5.77 6.59
N GLU A 581 11.54 -5.94 7.35
CA GLU A 581 11.34 -5.25 8.63
C GLU A 581 12.45 -5.60 9.66
N ALA A 582 12.91 -6.85 9.71
CA ALA A 582 14.03 -7.26 10.57
C ALA A 582 15.35 -6.58 10.19
N VAL A 583 15.66 -6.52 8.89
CA VAL A 583 16.84 -5.81 8.35
C VAL A 583 16.77 -4.32 8.69
N ASP A 584 15.58 -3.72 8.55
CA ASP A 584 15.36 -2.32 8.89
C ASP A 584 15.57 -2.03 10.37
N PHE A 585 15.06 -2.88 11.28
CA PHE A 585 15.32 -2.71 12.71
C PHE A 585 16.81 -2.73 13.04
N ALA A 586 17.56 -3.66 12.43
CA ALA A 586 19.00 -3.77 12.66
C ALA A 586 19.73 -2.47 12.24
N ARG A 587 19.45 -1.96 11.04
CA ARG A 587 20.05 -0.71 10.53
C ARG A 587 19.58 0.52 11.31
N TRP A 588 18.28 0.63 11.59
CA TRP A 588 17.67 1.76 12.28
C TRP A 588 18.24 1.94 13.68
N TYR A 589 18.25 0.88 14.49
CA TYR A 589 18.77 0.96 15.85
C TYR A 589 20.29 1.08 15.90
N ALA A 590 21.01 0.51 14.93
CA ALA A 590 22.44 0.77 14.78
C ALA A 590 22.73 2.27 14.66
N ASP A 591 22.00 2.97 13.80
CA ASP A 591 22.17 4.41 13.58
C ASP A 591 21.66 5.25 14.76
N ARG A 592 20.52 4.89 15.35
CA ARG A 592 19.97 5.58 16.54
C ARG A 592 20.82 5.40 17.79
N SER A 593 21.64 4.34 17.89
CA SER A 593 22.49 4.10 19.06
C SER A 593 23.40 5.27 19.41
N LEU A 594 23.84 6.03 18.40
CA LEU A 594 24.71 7.19 18.55
C LEU A 594 24.06 8.33 19.36
N GLU A 595 22.72 8.40 19.38
CA GLU A 595 21.98 9.44 20.11
C GLU A 595 22.14 9.31 21.63
N LEU A 596 22.31 8.08 22.14
CA LEU A 596 22.36 7.81 23.57
C LEU A 596 23.51 8.52 24.30
N GLU A 597 24.63 8.76 23.61
CA GLU A 597 25.79 9.48 24.13
C GLU A 597 25.72 11.00 23.88
N ALA A 598 24.74 11.46 23.10
CA ALA A 598 24.60 12.84 22.65
C ALA A 598 23.48 13.64 23.38
N VAL A 599 22.73 13.00 24.29
CA VAL A 599 21.66 13.70 25.04
C VAL A 599 22.27 14.62 26.11
N ASP A 600 22.04 15.92 25.95
CA ASP A 600 22.54 16.93 26.90
C ASP A 600 21.86 16.85 28.27
N GLY A 601 22.61 17.18 29.32
CA GLY A 601 22.11 17.34 30.69
C GLY A 601 21.85 16.03 31.44
N ALA A 602 22.00 14.87 30.80
CA ALA A 602 21.88 13.56 31.43
C ALA A 602 22.90 12.57 30.85
N VAL A 603 23.18 11.50 31.59
CA VAL A 603 24.07 10.42 31.17
C VAL A 603 23.27 9.13 31.11
N PHE A 604 23.33 8.46 29.97
CA PHE A 604 22.70 7.16 29.77
C PHE A 604 23.48 6.04 30.46
N SER A 605 22.77 5.05 30.99
CA SER A 605 23.34 3.79 31.46
C SER A 605 22.42 2.64 31.07
N PRO A 606 22.91 1.60 30.37
CA PRO A 606 22.11 0.42 30.05
C PRO A 606 21.54 -0.24 31.31
N LEU A 607 20.46 -1.02 31.14
CA LEU A 607 19.83 -1.78 32.22
C LEU A 607 20.74 -2.89 32.75
N GLY A 608 21.45 -3.58 31.85
CA GLY A 608 22.25 -4.77 32.17
C GLY A 608 21.87 -5.93 31.25
N VAL A 609 21.27 -6.98 31.80
CA VAL A 609 20.76 -8.13 31.05
C VAL A 609 19.27 -7.96 30.76
N VAL A 610 18.90 -7.97 29.48
CA VAL A 610 17.52 -7.86 29.02
C VAL A 610 17.03 -9.20 28.47
N ALA A 611 15.89 -9.69 28.97
CA ALA A 611 15.20 -10.80 28.34
C ALA A 611 14.34 -10.28 27.17
N VAL A 612 14.52 -10.86 25.98
CA VAL A 612 13.66 -10.60 24.82
C VAL A 612 12.75 -11.80 24.61
N ILE A 613 11.44 -11.58 24.74
CA ILE A 613 10.40 -12.60 24.71
C ILE A 613 9.37 -12.20 23.62
N PRO A 614 9.63 -12.56 22.36
CA PRO A 614 8.77 -12.22 21.22
C PRO A 614 7.54 -13.16 21.13
N PRO A 615 6.58 -12.85 20.23
CA PRO A 615 5.49 -13.75 19.90
C PRO A 615 5.88 -14.66 18.73
N TRP A 616 4.97 -15.58 18.37
CA TRP A 616 5.12 -16.48 17.22
C TRP A 616 4.65 -15.87 15.89
N ASN A 617 3.81 -14.83 15.91
CA ASN A 617 3.13 -14.33 14.70
C ASN A 617 4.00 -13.39 13.85
N PHE A 618 5.06 -12.83 14.42
CA PHE A 618 6.17 -12.20 13.70
C PHE A 618 7.47 -12.71 14.34
N PRO A 619 7.86 -13.95 14.02
CA PRO A 619 8.93 -14.66 14.72
C PRO A 619 10.33 -14.25 14.28
N VAL A 620 10.45 -13.30 13.34
CA VAL A 620 11.71 -12.76 12.84
C VAL A 620 11.83 -11.26 13.12
N ALA A 621 10.87 -10.43 12.68
CA ALA A 621 11.00 -8.97 12.80
C ALA A 621 10.94 -8.48 14.25
N ILE A 622 9.90 -8.86 15.00
CA ILE A 622 9.72 -8.44 16.40
C ILE A 622 10.90 -8.89 17.28
N PRO A 623 11.36 -10.17 17.25
CA PRO A 623 12.54 -10.56 18.01
C PRO A 623 13.80 -9.81 17.58
N THR A 624 14.01 -9.61 16.27
CA THR A 624 15.15 -8.83 15.77
C THR A 624 15.11 -7.43 16.33
N GLY A 625 13.95 -6.76 16.30
CA GLY A 625 13.76 -5.44 16.88
C GLY A 625 14.14 -5.38 18.36
N GLY A 626 13.64 -6.32 19.19
CA GLY A 626 13.96 -6.36 20.62
C GLY A 626 15.43 -6.67 20.92
N VAL A 627 16.01 -7.64 20.21
CA VAL A 627 17.43 -8.05 20.37
C VAL A 627 18.35 -6.90 19.97
N LEU A 628 18.17 -6.34 18.77
CA LEU A 628 19.05 -5.33 18.20
C LEU A 628 18.92 -4.00 18.95
N ALA A 629 17.71 -3.61 19.39
CA ALA A 629 17.53 -2.42 20.22
C ALA A 629 18.25 -2.56 21.57
N SER A 630 18.18 -3.73 22.21
CA SER A 630 18.85 -4.00 23.48
C SER A 630 20.37 -3.94 23.34
N LEU A 631 20.92 -4.58 22.30
CA LEU A 631 22.36 -4.56 22.00
C LEU A 631 22.84 -3.15 21.62
N ALA A 632 22.04 -2.39 20.85
CA ALA A 632 22.32 -1.00 20.48
C ALA A 632 22.42 -0.09 21.70
N ALA A 633 21.54 -0.28 22.67
CA ALA A 633 21.57 0.41 23.96
C ALA A 633 22.70 -0.09 24.88
N GLY A 634 23.48 -1.10 24.51
CA GLY A 634 24.60 -1.60 25.32
C GLY A 634 24.22 -2.63 26.38
N ASN A 635 23.05 -3.25 26.26
CA ASN A 635 22.62 -4.36 27.14
C ASN A 635 23.13 -5.71 26.61
N ALA A 636 23.25 -6.69 27.49
CA ALA A 636 23.28 -8.10 27.08
C ALA A 636 21.85 -8.62 26.88
N VAL A 637 21.71 -9.69 26.10
CA VAL A 637 20.41 -10.23 25.72
C VAL A 637 20.32 -11.71 26.07
N VAL A 638 19.26 -12.07 26.81
CA VAL A 638 18.78 -13.45 26.93
C VAL A 638 17.53 -13.58 26.06
N PHE A 639 17.69 -14.25 24.93
CA PHE A 639 16.66 -14.36 23.90
C PHE A 639 15.88 -15.67 24.09
N LYS A 640 14.65 -15.58 24.60
CA LYS A 640 13.73 -16.72 24.80
C LYS A 640 12.63 -16.68 23.72
N PRO A 641 12.64 -17.57 22.72
CA PRO A 641 11.65 -17.56 21.64
C PRO A 641 10.28 -18.05 22.11
N ALA A 642 9.24 -17.77 21.31
CA ALA A 642 7.97 -18.47 21.41
C ALA A 642 8.15 -19.99 21.11
N PRO A 643 7.49 -20.89 21.84
CA PRO A 643 7.66 -22.33 21.65
C PRO A 643 7.16 -22.84 20.29
N GLU A 644 6.27 -22.09 19.61
CA GLU A 644 5.76 -22.41 18.29
C GLU A 644 6.77 -22.13 17.18
N THR A 645 7.66 -21.13 17.35
CA THR A 645 8.59 -20.67 16.30
C THR A 645 10.07 -20.59 16.74
N PRO A 646 10.64 -21.63 17.35
CA PRO A 646 12.01 -21.60 17.86
C PRO A 646 13.07 -21.51 16.75
N ARG A 647 12.89 -22.12 15.57
CA ARG A 647 13.92 -22.08 14.53
C ARG A 647 14.01 -20.72 13.87
N CYS A 648 12.87 -20.09 13.56
CA CYS A 648 12.84 -18.72 13.04
C CYS A 648 13.67 -17.78 13.92
N ALA A 649 13.52 -17.91 15.24
CA ALA A 649 14.24 -17.10 16.21
C ALA A 649 15.73 -17.47 16.33
N GLU A 650 16.09 -18.75 16.26
CA GLU A 650 17.49 -19.21 16.34
C GLU A 650 18.34 -18.65 15.19
N ILE A 651 17.78 -18.54 13.99
CA ILE A 651 18.46 -17.95 12.82
C ILE A 651 18.87 -16.49 13.08
N ILE A 652 18.08 -15.73 13.86
CA ILE A 652 18.42 -14.35 14.23
C ILE A 652 19.64 -14.33 15.14
N ALA A 653 19.70 -15.26 16.12
CA ALA A 653 20.86 -15.37 17.00
C ALA A 653 22.12 -15.76 16.21
N GLU A 654 21.99 -16.69 15.27
CA GLU A 654 23.07 -17.06 14.35
C GLU A 654 23.53 -15.89 13.47
N ALA A 655 22.61 -15.09 12.94
CA ALA A 655 22.92 -13.89 12.17
C ALA A 655 23.64 -12.85 13.04
N CYS A 656 23.22 -12.67 14.29
CA CYS A 656 23.91 -11.81 15.25
C CYS A 656 25.35 -12.27 15.49
N TRP A 657 25.55 -13.57 15.76
CA TRP A 657 26.87 -14.13 16.01
C TRP A 657 27.78 -14.04 14.77
N ALA A 658 27.24 -14.31 13.58
CA ALA A 658 27.96 -14.15 12.32
C ALA A 658 28.35 -12.69 12.05
N GLY A 659 27.47 -11.73 12.37
CA GLY A 659 27.74 -10.29 12.26
C GLY A 659 28.78 -9.76 13.26
N GLY A 660 29.14 -10.58 14.25
CA GLY A 660 30.18 -10.29 15.24
C GLY A 660 29.66 -9.92 16.63
N VAL A 661 28.38 -10.15 16.93
CA VAL A 661 27.87 -10.07 18.31
C VAL A 661 28.47 -11.23 19.12
N PRO A 662 29.12 -10.97 20.27
CA PRO A 662 29.67 -12.04 21.10
C PRO A 662 28.60 -13.04 21.58
N THR A 663 28.92 -14.34 21.55
CA THR A 663 27.99 -15.44 21.93
C THR A 663 27.71 -15.53 23.42
N ASP A 664 28.51 -14.85 24.23
CA ASP A 664 28.28 -14.64 25.66
C ASP A 664 27.42 -13.38 25.92
N LEU A 665 27.40 -12.41 25.01
CA LEU A 665 26.57 -11.20 25.07
C LEU A 665 25.12 -11.46 24.66
N LEU A 666 24.91 -12.26 23.61
CA LEU A 666 23.60 -12.73 23.17
C LEU A 666 23.48 -14.24 23.41
N ARG A 667 22.59 -14.62 24.32
CA ARG A 667 22.31 -16.01 24.69
C ARG A 667 20.93 -16.40 24.18
N PHE A 668 20.86 -17.34 23.24
CA PHE A 668 19.60 -17.95 22.83
C PHE A 668 19.24 -19.06 23.82
N VAL A 669 18.10 -18.94 24.50
CA VAL A 669 17.71 -19.84 25.60
C VAL A 669 16.28 -20.29 25.43
N ARG A 670 16.09 -21.60 25.27
CA ARG A 670 14.75 -22.20 25.22
C ARG A 670 14.42 -22.72 26.62
N THR A 671 13.36 -22.21 27.23
CA THR A 671 12.87 -22.68 28.53
C THR A 671 11.42 -23.12 28.43
N PRO A 672 11.00 -24.15 29.19
CA PRO A 672 9.58 -24.43 29.39
C PRO A 672 8.89 -23.24 30.09
N ASP A 673 7.57 -23.13 29.90
CA ASP A 673 6.73 -22.12 30.54
C ASP A 673 6.28 -22.58 31.93
N ASP A 674 7.27 -22.91 32.76
CA ASP A 674 7.11 -23.33 34.16
C ASP A 674 8.00 -22.46 35.10
N GLU A 675 8.39 -22.99 36.25
CA GLU A 675 9.25 -22.31 37.21
C GLU A 675 10.61 -21.90 36.60
N VAL A 676 11.14 -22.63 35.61
CA VAL A 676 12.41 -22.28 34.94
C VAL A 676 12.23 -21.03 34.07
N GLY A 677 11.16 -21.00 33.26
CA GLY A 677 10.81 -19.83 32.46
C GLY A 677 10.48 -18.61 33.32
N ARG A 678 9.72 -18.82 34.39
CA ARG A 678 9.44 -17.77 35.40
C ARG A 678 10.73 -17.22 36.01
N HIS A 679 11.64 -18.11 36.41
CA HIS A 679 12.92 -17.70 37.01
C HIS A 679 13.74 -16.86 36.05
N LEU A 680 13.82 -17.23 34.77
CA LEU A 680 14.48 -16.43 33.72
C LEU A 680 13.93 -15.00 33.67
N VAL A 681 12.59 -14.86 33.64
CA VAL A 681 11.93 -13.55 33.60
C VAL A 681 12.22 -12.72 34.85
N THR A 682 12.28 -13.33 36.03
CA THR A 682 12.49 -12.60 37.29
C THR A 682 13.95 -12.28 37.60
N SER A 683 14.89 -13.00 37.01
CA SER A 683 16.33 -12.89 37.29
C SER A 683 17.08 -11.88 36.41
N VAL A 684 16.44 -11.35 35.36
CA VAL A 684 17.01 -10.30 34.48
C VAL A 684 16.71 -8.88 34.98
N ASP A 685 17.42 -7.90 34.42
CA ASP A 685 17.31 -6.48 34.74
C ASP A 685 16.16 -5.80 34.00
N GLY A 686 15.80 -6.30 32.81
CA GLY A 686 14.66 -5.82 32.03
C GLY A 686 14.05 -6.89 31.12
N VAL A 687 12.81 -6.67 30.70
CA VAL A 687 12.05 -7.58 29.83
C VAL A 687 11.40 -6.79 28.71
N ILE A 688 11.71 -7.16 27.47
CA ILE A 688 10.94 -6.78 26.28
C ILE A 688 10.00 -7.95 25.98
N LEU A 689 8.69 -7.71 26.12
CA LEU A 689 7.64 -8.67 25.84
C LEU A 689 6.84 -8.18 24.64
N THR A 690 6.52 -9.06 23.71
CA THR A 690 5.43 -8.80 22.79
C THR A 690 4.47 -9.98 22.81
N GLY A 691 3.22 -9.74 23.18
CA GLY A 691 2.25 -10.82 23.41
C GLY A 691 0.94 -10.36 24.04
N ALA A 692 0.33 -11.23 24.85
CA ALA A 692 -0.94 -10.94 25.51
C ALA A 692 -0.78 -9.99 26.70
N ALA A 693 -1.79 -9.13 26.95
CA ALA A 693 -1.83 -8.27 28.11
C ALA A 693 -1.86 -9.07 29.43
N GLU A 694 -2.47 -10.26 29.39
CA GLU A 694 -2.50 -11.21 30.49
C GLU A 694 -1.10 -11.71 30.87
N THR A 695 -0.22 -11.92 29.89
CA THR A 695 1.19 -12.31 30.14
C THR A 695 1.96 -11.16 30.77
N ALA A 696 1.77 -9.93 30.31
CA ALA A 696 2.40 -8.75 30.90
C ALA A 696 1.98 -8.55 32.37
N ALA A 697 0.68 -8.72 32.66
CA ALA A 697 0.15 -8.67 34.02
C ALA A 697 0.71 -9.81 34.90
N MET A 698 0.80 -11.03 34.34
CA MET A 698 1.39 -12.18 35.02
C MET A 698 2.86 -11.92 35.40
N PHE A 699 3.68 -11.40 34.47
CA PHE A 699 5.08 -11.07 34.76
C PHE A 699 5.19 -10.05 35.90
N ARG A 700 4.44 -8.94 35.82
CA ARG A 700 4.41 -7.94 36.90
C ARG A 700 3.90 -8.47 38.24
N SER A 701 3.07 -9.52 38.24
CA SER A 701 2.66 -10.18 39.48
C SER A 701 3.80 -10.91 40.19
N TRP A 702 4.80 -11.39 39.43
CA TRP A 702 5.97 -12.10 39.97
C TRP A 702 7.03 -11.14 40.52
N LYS A 703 7.29 -10.04 39.80
CA LYS A 703 8.27 -9.00 40.16
C LYS A 703 7.70 -7.61 39.83
N PRO A 704 6.97 -6.97 40.77
CA PRO A 704 6.27 -5.70 40.51
C PRO A 704 7.16 -4.52 40.11
N ASP A 705 8.44 -4.57 40.49
CA ASP A 705 9.46 -3.55 40.20
C ASP A 705 10.27 -3.86 38.93
N MET A 706 9.89 -4.85 38.11
CA MET A 706 10.58 -5.14 36.86
C MET A 706 10.49 -3.98 35.86
N ALA A 707 11.58 -3.76 35.11
CA ALA A 707 11.55 -2.95 33.90
C ALA A 707 10.90 -3.76 32.76
N LEU A 708 9.58 -3.61 32.60
CA LEU A 708 8.80 -4.28 31.55
C LEU A 708 8.42 -3.30 30.45
N PHE A 709 8.83 -3.62 29.22
CA PHE A 709 8.41 -2.96 27.98
C PHE A 709 7.56 -3.97 27.23
N ALA A 710 6.23 -3.83 27.29
CA ALA A 710 5.34 -4.75 26.61
C ALA A 710 4.52 -4.07 25.52
N GLU A 711 4.66 -4.55 24.28
CA GLU A 711 3.70 -4.32 23.22
C GLU A 711 2.66 -5.44 23.28
N THR A 712 1.40 -5.06 23.37
CA THR A 712 0.30 -6.02 23.55
C THR A 712 -0.76 -5.80 22.47
N SER A 713 -1.62 -6.80 22.28
CA SER A 713 -2.51 -6.87 21.11
C SER A 713 -3.48 -5.67 20.96
N GLY A 714 -4.29 -5.68 19.90
CA GLY A 714 -5.24 -4.63 19.57
C GLY A 714 -6.62 -5.16 19.19
N LYS A 715 -7.66 -4.35 19.44
CA LYS A 715 -9.01 -4.56 18.89
C LYS A 715 -9.31 -3.48 17.85
N ASN A 716 -8.66 -3.62 16.70
CA ASN A 716 -8.55 -2.54 15.73
C ASN A 716 -9.78 -2.46 14.82
N ALA A 717 -10.07 -1.25 14.34
CA ALA A 717 -11.18 -0.97 13.45
C ALA A 717 -10.77 -0.13 12.23
N LEU A 718 -11.40 -0.40 11.10
CA LEU A 718 -11.38 0.44 9.91
C LEU A 718 -12.78 1.07 9.73
N VAL A 719 -12.85 2.39 9.83
CA VAL A 719 -14.08 3.17 9.61
C VAL A 719 -14.24 3.40 8.11
N VAL A 720 -15.43 3.14 7.57
CA VAL A 720 -15.75 3.40 6.16
C VAL A 720 -16.94 4.35 6.09
N THR A 721 -16.72 5.54 5.54
CA THR A 721 -17.79 6.52 5.36
C THR A 721 -18.41 6.44 3.97
N PRO A 722 -19.62 6.97 3.75
CA PRO A 722 -20.22 7.06 2.42
C PRO A 722 -19.40 7.86 1.39
N GLN A 723 -18.35 8.58 1.81
CA GLN A 723 -17.41 9.32 0.95
C GLN A 723 -16.17 8.51 0.57
N ALA A 724 -16.06 7.26 1.01
CA ALA A 724 -14.97 6.38 0.63
C ALA A 724 -15.01 6.01 -0.86
N ASP A 725 -13.86 5.62 -1.41
CA ASP A 725 -13.86 4.71 -2.55
C ASP A 725 -14.21 3.30 -2.04
N MET A 726 -15.41 2.82 -2.38
CA MET A 726 -15.93 1.54 -1.90
C MET A 726 -15.08 0.34 -2.33
N ASP A 727 -14.47 0.37 -3.53
CA ASP A 727 -13.65 -0.75 -4.00
C ASP A 727 -12.31 -0.79 -3.23
N LEU A 728 -11.66 0.38 -3.05
CA LEU A 728 -10.42 0.46 -2.27
C LEU A 728 -10.68 0.14 -0.79
N ALA A 729 -11.75 0.68 -0.21
CA ALA A 729 -12.11 0.40 1.19
C ALA A 729 -12.43 -1.08 1.41
N ALA A 730 -13.09 -1.75 0.46
CA ALA A 730 -13.35 -3.19 0.55
C ALA A 730 -12.05 -3.99 0.48
N ASN A 731 -11.14 -3.64 -0.45
CA ASN A 731 -9.84 -4.30 -0.57
C ASN A 731 -9.00 -4.13 0.71
N ASP A 732 -8.85 -2.91 1.19
CA ASP A 732 -8.05 -2.59 2.38
C ASP A 732 -8.65 -3.18 3.67
N LEU A 733 -9.99 -3.25 3.77
CA LEU A 733 -10.66 -3.92 4.88
C LEU A 733 -10.34 -5.42 4.92
N VAL A 734 -10.45 -6.10 3.78
CA VAL A 734 -10.17 -7.54 3.66
C VAL A 734 -8.70 -7.84 3.90
N ARG A 735 -7.78 -7.05 3.32
CA ARG A 735 -6.34 -7.18 3.56
C ARG A 735 -5.98 -6.97 5.02
N SER A 736 -6.56 -5.94 5.66
CA SER A 736 -6.33 -5.67 7.07
C SER A 736 -6.90 -6.74 8.00
N ALA A 737 -8.04 -7.34 7.65
CA ALA A 737 -8.72 -8.34 8.48
C ALA A 737 -8.07 -9.73 8.37
N PHE A 738 -7.61 -10.12 7.18
CA PHE A 738 -7.27 -11.50 6.87
C PHE A 738 -5.80 -11.72 6.46
N GLY A 739 -5.01 -10.66 6.29
CA GLY A 739 -3.55 -10.78 6.16
C GLY A 739 -2.95 -11.56 7.33
N HIS A 740 -2.10 -12.55 7.04
CA HIS A 740 -1.65 -13.55 8.02
C HIS A 740 -2.80 -14.15 8.87
N GLN A 741 -3.93 -14.47 8.24
CA GLN A 741 -5.09 -15.14 8.86
C GLN A 741 -5.71 -14.32 9.99
N GLY A 742 -5.51 -13.00 10.01
CA GLY A 742 -5.93 -12.13 11.12
C GLY A 742 -5.10 -12.32 12.40
N GLN A 743 -4.01 -13.09 12.36
CA GLN A 743 -3.07 -13.29 13.47
C GLN A 743 -2.06 -12.13 13.56
N LYS A 744 -2.52 -10.90 13.43
CA LYS A 744 -1.72 -9.68 13.61
C LYS A 744 -2.30 -8.87 14.74
N CYS A 745 -1.46 -8.32 15.60
CA CYS A 745 -1.89 -7.36 16.62
C CYS A 745 -2.57 -6.15 15.99
N SER A 746 -2.22 -5.79 14.75
CA SER A 746 -2.77 -4.71 13.94
C SER A 746 -3.98 -5.10 13.07
N ALA A 747 -4.43 -6.36 13.07
CA ALA A 747 -5.50 -6.81 12.18
C ALA A 747 -6.81 -6.05 12.42
N ALA A 748 -7.52 -5.70 11.34
CA ALA A 748 -8.85 -5.10 11.41
C ALA A 748 -9.89 -6.15 11.84
N SER A 749 -10.13 -6.25 13.15
CA SER A 749 -11.20 -7.10 13.68
C SER A 749 -12.59 -6.51 13.43
N LEU A 750 -12.68 -5.20 13.20
CA LEU A 750 -13.93 -4.48 13.06
C LEU A 750 -13.94 -3.60 11.80
N GLY A 751 -15.04 -3.66 11.05
CA GLY A 751 -15.39 -2.68 10.02
C GLY A 751 -16.56 -1.84 10.52
N ILE A 752 -16.34 -0.55 10.78
CA ILE A 752 -17.39 0.36 11.27
C ILE A 752 -17.92 1.16 10.09
N LEU A 753 -19.12 0.83 9.63
CA LEU A 753 -19.69 1.39 8.41
C LEU A 753 -20.67 2.51 8.79
N VAL A 754 -20.41 3.72 8.29
CA VAL A 754 -21.18 4.92 8.65
C VAL A 754 -22.39 5.09 7.73
N GLY A 755 -23.56 5.26 8.34
CA GLY A 755 -24.81 5.56 7.66
C GLY A 755 -25.15 4.55 6.56
N GLU A 756 -25.23 5.05 5.33
CA GLU A 756 -25.64 4.25 4.18
C GLU A 756 -24.56 3.24 3.72
N ALA A 757 -23.29 3.42 4.11
CA ALA A 757 -22.22 2.46 3.78
C ALA A 757 -22.52 1.06 4.36
N TYR A 758 -23.21 0.97 5.51
CA TYR A 758 -23.62 -0.30 6.10
C TYR A 758 -24.66 -1.06 5.28
N ARG A 759 -25.42 -0.35 4.43
CA ARG A 759 -26.49 -0.90 3.59
C ARG A 759 -26.09 -0.98 2.11
N ASP A 760 -24.86 -0.61 1.78
CA ASP A 760 -24.37 -0.65 0.40
C ASP A 760 -24.12 -2.11 -0.01
N GLU A 761 -25.05 -2.65 -0.81
CA GLU A 761 -25.00 -4.03 -1.27
C GLU A 761 -23.76 -4.34 -2.13
N ARG A 762 -23.25 -3.35 -2.88
CA ARG A 762 -22.04 -3.52 -3.69
C ARG A 762 -20.83 -3.64 -2.77
N PHE A 763 -20.68 -2.75 -1.80
CA PHE A 763 -19.58 -2.80 -0.84
C PHE A 763 -19.57 -4.14 -0.08
N LEU A 764 -20.72 -4.54 0.50
CA LEU A 764 -20.82 -5.82 1.22
C LEU A 764 -20.52 -7.02 0.32
N ARG A 765 -21.00 -7.02 -0.93
CA ARG A 765 -20.70 -8.07 -1.90
C ARG A 765 -19.21 -8.13 -2.23
N GLN A 766 -18.56 -6.98 -2.46
CA GLN A 766 -17.13 -6.90 -2.75
C GLN A 766 -16.27 -7.40 -1.57
N VAL A 767 -16.63 -7.03 -0.32
CA VAL A 767 -15.95 -7.54 0.89
C VAL A 767 -16.07 -9.07 1.00
N VAL A 768 -17.27 -9.62 0.78
CA VAL A 768 -17.50 -11.08 0.80
C VAL A 768 -16.76 -11.79 -0.31
N ASP A 769 -16.84 -11.28 -1.54
CA ASP A 769 -16.20 -11.89 -2.71
C ASP A 769 -14.68 -11.92 -2.55
N ALA A 770 -14.08 -10.80 -2.15
CA ALA A 770 -12.64 -10.72 -1.89
C ALA A 770 -12.19 -11.68 -0.78
N ALA A 771 -12.91 -11.74 0.34
CA ALA A 771 -12.58 -12.65 1.44
C ALA A 771 -12.77 -14.14 1.08
N ALA A 772 -13.88 -14.48 0.41
CA ALA A 772 -14.17 -15.86 0.01
C ALA A 772 -13.21 -16.38 -1.08
N SER A 773 -12.54 -15.48 -1.79
CA SER A 773 -11.60 -15.82 -2.87
C SER A 773 -10.16 -16.03 -2.40
N LEU A 774 -9.87 -15.81 -1.11
CA LEU A 774 -8.56 -16.10 -0.54
C LEU A 774 -8.26 -17.60 -0.63
N VAL A 775 -7.07 -17.94 -1.13
CA VAL A 775 -6.65 -19.32 -1.40
C VAL A 775 -6.15 -19.94 -0.10
N VAL A 776 -7.00 -20.76 0.50
CA VAL A 776 -6.69 -21.48 1.74
C VAL A 776 -5.85 -22.72 1.45
N GLY A 777 -4.69 -22.83 2.08
CA GLY A 777 -3.77 -23.94 1.82
C GLY A 777 -2.54 -23.97 2.73
N PRO A 778 -1.64 -24.96 2.55
CA PRO A 778 -0.37 -24.99 3.24
C PRO A 778 0.55 -23.87 2.73
N THR A 779 1.26 -23.20 3.63
CA THR A 779 2.11 -22.04 3.31
C THR A 779 3.43 -22.36 2.63
N MET A 780 3.80 -23.64 2.54
CA MET A 780 4.89 -24.11 1.67
C MET A 780 4.53 -24.00 0.19
N ASP A 781 3.24 -23.98 -0.15
CA ASP A 781 2.77 -23.70 -1.50
C ASP A 781 2.69 -22.18 -1.69
N PRO A 782 3.47 -21.59 -2.62
CA PRO A 782 3.41 -20.15 -2.85
C PRO A 782 2.04 -19.66 -3.35
N ALA A 783 1.18 -20.54 -3.90
CA ALA A 783 -0.16 -20.18 -4.36
C ALA A 783 -1.11 -19.84 -3.20
N THR A 784 -0.80 -20.34 -2.00
CA THR A 784 -1.53 -20.04 -0.77
C THR A 784 -1.42 -18.56 -0.43
N THR A 785 -2.56 -17.87 -0.46
CA THR A 785 -2.70 -16.48 0.03
C THR A 785 -3.31 -16.42 1.43
N PHE A 786 -3.76 -17.57 1.96
CA PHE A 786 -4.31 -17.70 3.30
C PHE A 786 -3.90 -19.05 3.93
N GLY A 787 -2.89 -19.02 4.79
CA GLY A 787 -2.35 -20.18 5.51
C GLY A 787 -3.26 -20.71 6.62
N PRO A 788 -2.85 -21.79 7.31
CA PRO A 788 -3.48 -22.24 8.55
C PRO A 788 -3.13 -21.32 9.73
N LEU A 789 -3.89 -21.46 10.82
CA LEU A 789 -3.54 -20.90 12.13
C LEU A 789 -2.27 -21.55 12.68
N ILE A 790 -1.56 -20.86 13.57
CA ILE A 790 -0.35 -21.42 14.23
C ILE A 790 -0.65 -22.69 15.04
N GLY A 791 -1.89 -22.79 15.53
CA GLY A 791 -2.38 -23.88 16.36
C GLY A 791 -3.91 -23.93 16.32
N PRO A 792 -4.53 -24.95 16.94
CA PRO A 792 -5.97 -25.13 16.88
C PRO A 792 -6.71 -23.95 17.51
N ALA A 793 -7.81 -23.54 16.88
CA ALA A 793 -8.68 -22.50 17.43
C ALA A 793 -9.24 -22.94 18.80
N THR A 794 -8.96 -22.16 19.85
CA THR A 794 -9.44 -22.43 21.22
C THR A 794 -9.97 -21.16 21.88
N GLY A 795 -10.75 -21.31 22.95
CA GLY A 795 -11.28 -20.20 23.77
C GLY A 795 -11.92 -19.10 22.93
N LYS A 796 -11.46 -17.86 23.12
CA LYS A 796 -11.98 -16.66 22.45
C LYS A 796 -11.99 -16.74 20.92
N LEU A 797 -11.03 -17.46 20.31
CA LEU A 797 -10.97 -17.62 18.86
C LEU A 797 -12.00 -18.65 18.37
N ALA A 798 -12.10 -19.80 19.05
CA ALA A 798 -13.12 -20.81 18.75
C ALA A 798 -14.54 -20.23 18.87
N ASP A 799 -14.81 -19.46 19.93
CA ASP A 799 -16.07 -18.78 20.13
C ASP A 799 -16.35 -17.78 18.98
N ALA A 800 -15.34 -16.99 18.59
CA ALA A 800 -15.48 -16.04 17.49
C ALA A 800 -15.79 -16.70 16.15
N LEU A 801 -15.22 -17.88 15.88
CA LEU A 801 -15.42 -18.64 14.64
C LEU A 801 -16.73 -19.41 14.61
N THR A 802 -17.27 -19.82 15.76
CA THR A 802 -18.39 -20.81 15.79
C THR A 802 -19.68 -20.26 16.38
N THR A 803 -19.64 -19.11 17.07
CA THR A 803 -20.81 -18.56 17.78
C THR A 803 -21.17 -17.17 17.27
N LEU A 804 -22.46 -16.85 17.27
CA LEU A 804 -23.01 -15.53 16.94
C LEU A 804 -23.61 -14.89 18.19
N GLY A 805 -23.34 -13.61 18.39
CA GLY A 805 -23.99 -12.79 19.41
C GLY A 805 -25.45 -12.48 19.06
N ALA A 806 -26.17 -11.87 19.99
CA ALA A 806 -27.56 -11.47 19.77
C ALA A 806 -27.67 -10.47 18.61
N GLY A 807 -28.45 -10.82 17.57
CA GLY A 807 -28.64 -9.98 16.38
C GLY A 807 -27.54 -10.10 15.32
N GLU A 808 -26.44 -10.80 15.63
CA GLU A 808 -25.38 -11.10 14.66
C GLU A 808 -25.84 -12.20 13.70
N ARG A 809 -25.36 -12.13 12.46
CA ARG A 809 -25.45 -13.21 11.48
C ARG A 809 -24.16 -13.33 10.70
N TRP A 810 -23.91 -14.49 10.12
CA TRP A 810 -22.84 -14.67 9.16
C TRP A 810 -23.19 -14.00 7.84
N LEU A 811 -22.37 -13.04 7.44
CA LEU A 811 -22.32 -12.55 6.05
C LEU A 811 -21.43 -13.48 5.21
N LEU A 812 -20.37 -14.01 5.82
CA LEU A 812 -19.57 -15.13 5.32
C LEU A 812 -19.30 -16.07 6.51
N GLU A 813 -19.76 -17.30 6.45
CA GLU A 813 -19.59 -18.27 7.55
C GLU A 813 -18.23 -18.98 7.44
N PRO A 814 -17.39 -18.95 8.49
CA PRO A 814 -16.12 -19.65 8.49
C PRO A 814 -16.32 -21.17 8.57
N ARG A 815 -15.45 -21.92 7.89
CA ARG A 815 -15.49 -23.40 7.88
C ARG A 815 -14.13 -23.94 8.32
N CYS A 816 -14.14 -24.88 9.26
CA CYS A 816 -12.97 -25.69 9.58
C CYS A 816 -12.74 -26.71 8.46
N LEU A 817 -11.53 -26.75 7.92
CA LEU A 817 -11.16 -27.56 6.75
C LEU A 817 -10.35 -28.81 7.13
N ASP A 818 -9.90 -28.91 8.38
CA ASP A 818 -9.18 -30.06 8.92
C ASP A 818 -9.78 -30.54 10.25
N GLU A 819 -9.41 -31.76 10.66
CA GLU A 819 -9.85 -32.33 11.96
C GLU A 819 -9.08 -31.71 13.14
N VAL A 820 -7.89 -31.18 12.89
CA VAL A 820 -7.01 -30.59 13.91
C VAL A 820 -7.55 -29.25 14.40
N GLY A 821 -8.27 -28.50 13.57
CA GLY A 821 -8.81 -27.19 13.92
C GLY A 821 -7.90 -26.01 13.56
N THR A 822 -6.93 -26.22 12.66
CA THR A 822 -5.93 -25.21 12.26
C THR A 822 -6.28 -24.54 10.94
N ALA A 823 -6.85 -25.26 9.98
CA ALA A 823 -7.23 -24.71 8.68
C ALA A 823 -8.67 -24.20 8.72
N TRP A 824 -8.86 -22.89 8.56
CA TRP A 824 -10.18 -22.24 8.54
C TRP A 824 -10.35 -21.38 7.30
N THR A 825 -11.57 -21.24 6.80
CA THR A 825 -11.90 -20.16 5.86
C THR A 825 -12.18 -18.85 6.62
N PRO A 826 -12.01 -17.67 5.98
CA PRO A 826 -12.41 -16.39 6.57
C PRO A 826 -13.88 -16.36 7.02
N GLY A 827 -14.15 -15.65 8.13
CA GLY A 827 -15.50 -15.40 8.64
C GLY A 827 -15.81 -13.91 8.70
N ILE A 828 -17.04 -13.54 8.33
CA ILE A 828 -17.54 -12.16 8.43
C ILE A 828 -18.89 -12.15 9.15
N LYS A 829 -18.93 -11.52 10.32
CA LYS A 829 -20.15 -11.24 11.08
C LYS A 829 -20.72 -9.89 10.65
N ILE A 830 -22.04 -9.81 10.54
CA ILE A 830 -22.74 -8.53 10.37
C ILE A 830 -23.80 -8.37 11.47
N GLY A 831 -23.90 -7.16 12.00
CA GLY A 831 -24.81 -6.86 13.13
C GLY A 831 -24.10 -6.86 14.49
N VAL A 832 -22.76 -6.74 14.50
CA VAL A 832 -22.00 -6.53 15.72
C VAL A 832 -22.41 -5.18 16.31
N VAL A 833 -22.78 -5.17 17.58
CA VAL A 833 -23.25 -3.97 18.29
C VAL A 833 -22.21 -3.47 19.31
N PRO A 834 -22.21 -2.17 19.63
CA PRO A 834 -21.35 -1.62 20.67
C PRO A 834 -21.54 -2.36 22.00
N GLY A 835 -20.47 -2.50 22.78
CA GLY A 835 -20.44 -3.29 24.02
C GLY A 835 -20.65 -4.81 23.87
N SER A 836 -20.86 -5.38 22.68
CA SER A 836 -20.99 -6.84 22.54
C SER A 836 -19.67 -7.56 22.85
N SER A 837 -19.75 -8.87 23.12
CA SER A 837 -18.54 -9.68 23.34
C SER A 837 -17.58 -9.60 22.16
N PHE A 838 -18.05 -9.72 20.91
CA PHE A 838 -17.16 -9.64 19.76
C PHE A 838 -16.55 -8.25 19.60
N HIS A 839 -17.26 -7.17 19.94
CA HIS A 839 -16.72 -5.82 19.90
C HIS A 839 -15.61 -5.60 20.93
N GLN A 840 -15.71 -6.21 22.11
CA GLN A 840 -14.79 -5.98 23.25
C GLN A 840 -13.66 -7.02 23.36
N THR A 841 -13.77 -8.18 22.71
CA THR A 841 -12.79 -9.26 22.79
C THR A 841 -11.88 -9.31 21.58
N GLU A 842 -10.56 -9.24 21.81
CA GLU A 842 -9.55 -9.48 20.78
C GLU A 842 -9.40 -10.99 20.53
N CYS A 843 -9.67 -11.45 19.30
CA CYS A 843 -9.82 -12.88 18.98
C CYS A 843 -8.60 -13.50 18.29
N PHE A 844 -7.72 -12.67 17.70
CA PHE A 844 -6.48 -13.09 17.04
C PHE A 844 -6.62 -14.19 15.98
N GLY A 845 -7.54 -14.00 15.04
CA GLY A 845 -7.77 -14.92 13.94
C GLY A 845 -8.75 -14.38 12.92
N PRO A 846 -9.21 -15.20 11.96
CA PRO A 846 -9.75 -14.71 10.71
C PRO A 846 -11.25 -14.43 10.77
N VAL A 847 -11.64 -13.51 11.67
CA VAL A 847 -13.03 -13.09 11.85
C VAL A 847 -13.12 -11.58 11.83
N LEU A 848 -13.90 -11.05 10.87
CA LEU A 848 -14.24 -9.64 10.75
C LEU A 848 -15.66 -9.40 11.28
N GLY A 849 -15.86 -8.37 12.11
CA GLY A 849 -17.18 -7.92 12.55
C GLY A 849 -17.59 -6.59 11.93
N LEU A 850 -18.73 -6.55 11.25
CA LEU A 850 -19.29 -5.33 10.68
C LEU A 850 -20.30 -4.68 11.62
N MET A 851 -20.03 -3.43 11.98
CA MET A 851 -20.84 -2.58 12.84
C MET A 851 -21.50 -1.47 12.02
N ALA A 852 -22.69 -1.06 12.42
CA ALA A 852 -23.38 0.10 11.85
C ALA A 852 -23.26 1.27 12.81
N ALA A 853 -22.77 2.41 12.32
CA ALA A 853 -22.82 3.70 13.02
C ALA A 853 -23.71 4.67 12.24
N ALA A 854 -24.46 5.54 12.92
CA ALA A 854 -25.34 6.52 12.31
C ALA A 854 -24.56 7.66 11.65
N ASP A 855 -23.46 8.09 12.29
CA ASP A 855 -22.57 9.15 11.85
C ASP A 855 -21.12 8.87 12.26
N LEU A 856 -20.21 9.79 11.90
CA LEU A 856 -18.78 9.63 12.16
C LEU A 856 -18.44 9.74 13.65
N ASP A 857 -19.14 10.57 14.41
CA ASP A 857 -18.92 10.73 15.86
C ASP A 857 -19.24 9.43 16.60
N GLU A 858 -20.36 8.80 16.25
CA GLU A 858 -20.73 7.51 16.79
C GLU A 858 -19.72 6.42 16.39
N ALA A 859 -19.22 6.43 15.16
CA ALA A 859 -18.19 5.49 14.71
C ALA A 859 -16.87 5.65 15.49
N ILE A 860 -16.41 6.88 15.72
CA ILE A 860 -15.23 7.19 16.54
C ILE A 860 -15.47 6.73 17.98
N SER A 861 -16.66 6.98 18.53
CA SER A 861 -17.03 6.53 19.87
C SER A 861 -16.96 5.01 19.99
N PHE A 862 -17.44 4.26 19.00
CA PHE A 862 -17.36 2.80 19.00
C PHE A 862 -15.90 2.35 18.96
N GLN A 863 -15.12 2.87 18.01
CA GLN A 863 -13.69 2.58 17.86
C GLN A 863 -12.89 2.86 19.14
N ASN A 864 -13.20 3.96 19.84
CA ASN A 864 -12.49 4.35 21.07
C ASN A 864 -12.99 3.62 22.33
N SER A 865 -14.15 2.95 22.29
CA SER A 865 -14.76 2.30 23.45
C SER A 865 -14.24 0.91 23.79
N VAL A 866 -13.26 0.41 23.03
CA VAL A 866 -12.51 -0.80 23.37
C VAL A 866 -11.33 -0.44 24.28
N ASP A 867 -10.88 -1.41 25.08
CA ASP A 867 -9.74 -1.26 26.01
C ASP A 867 -8.38 -1.06 25.31
N TYR A 868 -8.34 -1.23 23.99
CA TYR A 868 -7.14 -1.19 23.17
C TYR A 868 -7.04 0.10 22.35
N GLY A 869 -5.83 0.41 21.89
CA GLY A 869 -5.55 1.62 21.10
C GLY A 869 -4.33 1.45 20.20
N LEU A 870 -4.22 0.32 19.49
CA LEU A 870 -3.05 -0.01 18.68
C LEU A 870 -3.12 0.61 17.28
N THR A 871 -3.90 0.00 16.36
CA THR A 871 -4.12 0.54 15.02
C THR A 871 -5.58 0.97 14.82
N GLY A 872 -5.79 1.92 13.93
CA GLY A 872 -7.12 2.29 13.46
C GLY A 872 -7.02 3.00 12.13
N GLY A 873 -8.07 2.93 11.33
CA GLY A 873 -8.08 3.65 10.07
C GLY A 873 -9.43 4.22 9.68
N ILE A 874 -9.40 5.09 8.68
CA ILE A 874 -10.59 5.65 8.02
C ILE A 874 -10.42 5.61 6.50
N HIS A 875 -11.46 5.17 5.81
CA HIS A 875 -11.67 5.47 4.39
C HIS A 875 -12.70 6.59 4.26
N SER A 876 -12.23 7.74 3.78
CA SER A 876 -13.04 8.89 3.38
C SER A 876 -12.25 9.79 2.44
N LEU A 877 -12.88 10.26 1.37
CA LEU A 877 -12.32 11.27 0.47
C LEU A 877 -12.69 12.70 0.90
N ASP A 878 -13.48 12.89 1.97
CA ASP A 878 -13.77 14.22 2.53
C ASP A 878 -12.70 14.59 3.56
N PRO A 879 -11.82 15.58 3.29
CA PRO A 879 -10.76 15.95 4.22
C PRO A 879 -11.29 16.39 5.58
N THR A 880 -12.49 16.97 5.66
CA THR A 880 -13.09 17.37 6.94
C THR A 880 -13.44 16.15 7.81
N GLU A 881 -13.85 15.03 7.21
CA GLU A 881 -14.08 13.79 7.97
C GLU A 881 -12.76 13.17 8.43
N VAL A 882 -11.74 13.21 7.58
CA VAL A 882 -10.39 12.71 7.92
C VAL A 882 -9.77 13.51 9.06
N ASP A 883 -9.79 14.84 8.98
CA ASP A 883 -9.19 15.71 10.00
C ASP A 883 -9.92 15.54 11.34
N HIS A 884 -11.26 15.51 11.32
CA HIS A 884 -12.07 15.25 12.52
C HIS A 884 -11.77 13.89 13.14
N TRP A 885 -11.65 12.83 12.32
CA TRP A 885 -11.28 11.50 12.81
C TRP A 885 -9.87 11.49 13.41
N LEU A 886 -8.89 12.13 12.77
CA LEU A 886 -7.52 12.22 13.27
C LEU A 886 -7.41 12.99 14.59
N ASP A 887 -8.28 13.96 14.84
CA ASP A 887 -8.28 14.74 16.08
C ASP A 887 -8.81 13.93 17.28
N GLU A 888 -9.79 13.06 17.04
CA GLU A 888 -10.55 12.35 18.09
C GLU A 888 -10.18 10.87 18.27
N VAL A 889 -9.58 10.22 17.27
CA VAL A 889 -9.26 8.78 17.35
C VAL A 889 -8.16 8.49 18.38
N GLN A 890 -8.36 7.43 19.18
CA GLN A 890 -7.47 7.03 20.27
C GLN A 890 -6.64 5.80 19.94
N VAL A 891 -5.83 5.89 18.89
CA VAL A 891 -4.92 4.83 18.43
C VAL A 891 -3.49 5.35 18.33
N GLY A 892 -2.51 4.47 18.56
CA GLY A 892 -1.10 4.80 18.36
C GLY A 892 -0.71 4.86 16.88
N ASN A 893 -1.29 4.05 16.01
CA ASN A 893 -1.03 4.04 14.58
C ASN A 893 -2.35 4.29 13.80
N ALA A 894 -2.44 5.45 13.16
CA ALA A 894 -3.60 5.90 12.40
C ALA A 894 -3.34 5.80 10.90
N TYR A 895 -4.28 5.25 10.14
CA TYR A 895 -4.15 5.07 8.68
C TYR A 895 -5.34 5.69 7.94
N VAL A 896 -5.06 6.41 6.85
CA VAL A 896 -6.07 7.10 6.05
C VAL A 896 -6.03 6.62 4.61
N ASN A 897 -7.17 6.10 4.13
CA ASN A 897 -7.37 5.59 2.76
C ASN A 897 -6.38 4.49 2.34
N ARG A 898 -6.01 3.63 3.29
CA ARG A 898 -5.16 2.44 3.10
C ARG A 898 -5.42 1.39 4.18
N GLN A 899 -4.93 0.17 3.98
CA GLN A 899 -4.91 -0.87 5.01
C GLN A 899 -4.19 -0.43 6.31
N ILE A 900 -4.59 -1.00 7.45
CA ILE A 900 -4.09 -0.65 8.80
C ILE A 900 -2.97 -1.58 9.32
N THR A 901 -2.37 -2.38 8.44
CA THR A 901 -1.33 -3.36 8.74
C THR A 901 -0.09 -3.15 7.86
N GLY A 902 1.04 -3.75 8.24
CA GLY A 902 2.30 -3.63 7.48
C GLY A 902 3.00 -2.30 7.74
N ALA A 903 3.14 -1.95 9.03
CA ALA A 903 3.92 -0.79 9.43
C ALA A 903 5.38 -1.01 9.04
N ILE A 904 6.01 0.02 8.48
CA ILE A 904 7.41 -0.01 8.05
C ILE A 904 8.22 0.84 9.04
N VAL A 905 9.37 0.33 9.48
CA VAL A 905 10.30 1.00 10.40
C VAL A 905 10.59 2.42 9.92
N GLN A 906 10.70 3.38 10.84
CA GLN A 906 10.80 4.83 10.60
C GLN A 906 9.56 5.47 9.93
N ARG A 907 8.95 4.83 8.91
CA ARG A 907 7.78 5.38 8.22
C ARG A 907 6.57 5.43 9.13
N GLN A 908 6.21 4.30 9.74
CA GLN A 908 5.12 4.22 10.70
C GLN A 908 5.60 3.53 11.98
N PRO A 909 6.39 4.22 12.84
CA PRO A 909 6.79 3.67 14.13
C PRO A 909 5.60 3.02 14.83
N PHE A 910 5.79 1.80 15.31
CA PHE A 910 4.70 0.92 15.70
C PHE A 910 4.58 0.80 17.21
N GLY A 911 3.37 1.02 17.72
CA GLY A 911 3.07 0.87 19.15
C GLY A 911 1.74 1.51 19.52
N GLY A 912 1.09 1.00 20.57
CA GLY A 912 -0.28 1.36 20.92
C GLY A 912 -0.44 2.28 22.12
N TRP A 913 -1.69 2.60 22.43
CA TRP A 913 -2.13 3.27 23.66
C TRP A 913 -3.03 2.32 24.47
N LYS A 914 -3.45 2.75 25.67
CA LYS A 914 -4.32 1.99 26.57
C LYS A 914 -3.73 0.61 26.87
N ARG A 915 -4.55 -0.45 26.84
CA ARG A 915 -4.12 -1.84 27.12
C ARG A 915 -3.29 -2.47 26.00
N SER A 916 -2.97 -1.74 24.93
CA SER A 916 -2.03 -2.20 23.89
C SER A 916 -0.57 -1.96 24.25
N VAL A 917 -0.27 -1.29 25.36
CA VAL A 917 1.10 -1.04 25.81
C VAL A 917 1.23 -1.11 27.33
N VAL A 918 2.36 -1.63 27.82
CA VAL A 918 2.74 -1.61 29.24
C VAL A 918 4.16 -1.04 29.36
N GLY A 919 4.31 0.01 30.17
CA GLY A 919 5.57 0.73 30.35
C GLY A 919 5.58 2.11 29.65
N PRO A 920 6.78 2.67 29.37
CA PRO A 920 6.93 4.03 28.83
C PRO A 920 6.19 4.29 27.51
N GLY A 921 6.12 3.27 26.64
CA GLY A 921 5.35 3.27 25.41
C GLY A 921 5.95 4.07 24.25
N ALA A 922 7.29 4.11 24.15
CA ALA A 922 7.94 4.55 22.93
C ALA A 922 7.77 3.50 21.83
N LYS A 923 7.52 3.92 20.59
CA LYS A 923 7.18 3.00 19.50
C LYS A 923 8.41 2.27 18.97
N ALA A 924 8.26 0.97 18.70
CA ALA A 924 9.26 0.20 17.98
C ALA A 924 9.48 0.81 16.59
N GLY A 925 10.75 0.94 16.19
CA GLY A 925 11.15 1.55 14.92
C GLY A 925 11.02 3.07 14.91
N GLY A 926 10.72 3.67 16.07
CA GLY A 926 10.69 5.11 16.30
C GLY A 926 12.02 5.65 16.84
N PRO A 927 12.15 6.99 16.95
CA PRO A 927 13.35 7.64 17.46
C PRO A 927 13.55 7.44 18.97
N ASP A 928 12.49 7.21 19.73
CA ASP A 928 12.54 7.24 21.20
C ASP A 928 12.76 5.86 21.83
N TYR A 929 12.68 4.78 21.04
CA TYR A 929 12.68 3.41 21.54
C TYR A 929 13.95 3.06 22.33
N LEU A 930 15.13 3.52 21.90
CA LEU A 930 16.38 3.22 22.62
C LEU A 930 16.48 3.94 23.96
N LEU A 931 15.80 5.08 24.13
CA LEU A 931 15.85 5.89 25.35
C LEU A 931 15.23 5.19 26.57
N GLN A 932 14.42 4.14 26.36
CA GLN A 932 13.77 3.39 27.42
C GLN A 932 14.58 2.15 27.85
N LEU A 933 15.56 1.71 27.07
CA LEU A 933 16.35 0.50 27.32
C LEU A 933 17.57 0.76 28.23
N GLY A 934 17.40 1.67 29.18
CA GLY A 934 18.38 2.08 30.16
C GLY A 934 17.82 3.12 31.12
N THR A 935 18.68 3.58 32.01
CA THR A 935 18.39 4.64 32.97
C THR A 935 19.15 5.90 32.61
N TRP A 936 18.58 7.04 32.99
CA TRP A 936 19.17 8.34 32.76
C TRP A 936 19.48 9.00 34.09
N ARG A 937 20.75 9.36 34.29
CA ARG A 937 21.19 10.09 35.48
C ARG A 937 21.39 11.56 35.12
N PRO A 938 20.78 12.52 35.83
CA PRO A 938 21.03 13.93 35.58
C PRO A 938 22.51 14.26 35.85
N VAL A 939 23.10 15.11 34.99
CA VAL A 939 24.46 15.63 35.20
C VAL A 939 24.51 16.52 36.44
N ALA A 940 23.48 17.34 36.63
CA ALA A 940 23.27 18.16 37.83
C ALA A 940 21.78 18.20 38.18
N PRO A 941 21.42 18.22 39.49
CA PRO A 941 20.03 18.30 39.91
C PRO A 941 19.46 19.71 39.70
N VAL A 942 18.16 19.80 39.44
CA VAL A 942 17.46 21.08 39.24
C VAL A 942 17.09 21.66 40.60
N ARG A 943 18.00 22.44 41.22
CA ARG A 943 17.86 22.96 42.61
C ARG A 943 17.99 24.47 42.77
N SER A 944 17.84 25.21 41.68
CA SER A 944 17.90 26.67 41.70
C SER A 944 17.06 27.27 40.59
N THR A 945 16.72 28.54 40.72
CA THR A 945 16.01 29.29 39.67
C THR A 945 16.78 29.29 38.35
N VAL A 946 18.12 29.35 38.38
CA VAL A 946 18.96 29.32 37.16
C VAL A 946 18.88 27.95 36.49
N ALA A 947 18.96 26.87 37.27
CA ALA A 947 18.85 25.51 36.73
C ALA A 947 17.45 25.22 36.18
N LEU A 948 16.39 25.73 36.83
CA LEU A 948 15.03 25.62 36.34
C LEU A 948 14.82 26.40 35.03
N ALA A 949 15.37 27.61 34.91
CA ALA A 949 15.27 28.40 33.69
C ALA A 949 16.00 27.73 32.50
N ALA A 950 17.20 27.18 32.73
CA ALA A 950 17.88 26.35 31.73
C ALA A 950 17.08 25.08 31.38
N ALA A 951 16.39 24.54 32.40
CA ALA A 951 15.30 23.57 32.32
C ALA A 951 14.33 23.84 31.16
N GLU A 952 13.64 24.97 31.34
CA GLU A 952 12.58 25.45 30.48
C GLU A 952 13.09 25.85 29.09
N GLU A 953 14.33 26.33 28.97
CA GLU A 953 14.98 26.63 27.68
C GLU A 953 15.27 25.34 26.88
N SER A 954 15.73 24.28 27.56
CA SER A 954 15.89 22.96 26.93
C SER A 954 14.54 22.39 26.51
N ASP A 955 13.53 22.48 27.38
CA ASP A 955 12.16 22.05 27.07
C ASP A 955 11.62 22.79 25.82
N ALA A 956 11.77 24.12 25.75
CA ALA A 956 11.35 24.92 24.60
C ALA A 956 12.06 24.51 23.30
N THR A 957 13.37 24.26 23.37
CA THR A 957 14.17 23.83 22.20
C THR A 957 13.67 22.50 21.65
N TRP A 958 13.44 21.51 22.52
CA TRP A 958 12.95 20.20 22.11
C TRP A 958 11.48 20.21 21.70
N TRP A 959 10.69 21.14 22.23
CA TRP A 959 9.33 21.37 21.75
C TRP A 959 9.34 21.93 20.33
N ASP A 960 10.10 22.99 20.07
CA ASP A 960 10.13 23.67 18.77
C ASP A 960 10.75 22.81 17.64
N CYS A 961 11.64 21.87 17.99
CA CYS A 961 12.38 21.08 17.01
C CYS A 961 11.95 19.60 16.91
N HIS A 962 11.21 19.06 17.89
CA HIS A 962 10.91 17.62 17.92
C HIS A 962 9.50 17.29 18.44
N TYR A 963 9.17 17.63 19.68
CA TYR A 963 7.94 17.16 20.34
C TYR A 963 6.70 17.99 19.96
N GLY A 964 6.87 19.26 19.63
CA GLY A 964 5.80 20.18 19.23
C GLY A 964 5.62 20.28 17.71
N VAL A 965 6.36 19.48 16.92
CA VAL A 965 6.33 19.50 15.46
C VAL A 965 6.04 18.11 14.89
N ASP A 966 5.23 18.08 13.84
CA ASP A 966 4.96 16.89 13.06
C ASP A 966 6.17 16.56 12.17
N SER A 967 6.64 15.31 12.18
CA SER A 967 7.83 14.87 11.46
C SER A 967 7.53 13.76 10.46
N ASP A 968 7.81 14.00 9.18
CA ASP A 968 7.84 12.99 8.12
C ASP A 968 9.26 12.89 7.53
N PRO A 969 10.13 12.05 8.10
CA PRO A 969 11.51 11.91 7.63
C PRO A 969 11.61 11.13 6.31
N THR A 970 10.52 10.49 5.87
CA THR A 970 10.52 9.62 4.67
C THR A 970 10.31 10.43 3.40
N GLY A 971 9.49 11.48 3.47
CA GLY A 971 9.27 12.42 2.36
C GLY A 971 8.71 11.76 1.10
N LEU A 972 7.96 10.66 1.22
CA LEU A 972 7.38 9.98 0.07
C LEU A 972 6.33 10.88 -0.58
N PHE A 973 6.44 11.08 -1.90
CA PHE A 973 5.50 11.94 -2.63
C PHE A 973 4.06 11.39 -2.60
N CYS A 974 3.91 10.08 -2.50
CA CYS A 974 2.64 9.36 -2.61
C CYS A 974 1.96 9.09 -1.25
N GLU A 975 2.69 9.22 -0.14
CA GLU A 975 2.22 8.85 1.19
C GLU A 975 2.86 9.73 2.26
N ALA A 976 2.04 10.45 3.02
CA ALA A 976 2.51 11.16 4.21
C ALA A 976 2.63 10.18 5.36
N ASN A 977 3.77 10.20 6.03
CA ASN A 977 4.15 9.30 7.13
C ASN A 977 4.63 10.13 8.31
N VAL A 978 3.66 10.68 9.03
CA VAL A 978 3.87 11.69 10.06
C VAL A 978 3.95 11.02 11.43
N LEU A 979 5.07 11.18 12.11
CA LEU A 979 5.17 10.98 13.55
C LEU A 979 4.83 12.30 14.25
N ARG A 980 3.85 12.26 15.16
CA ARG A 980 3.49 13.38 16.04
C ARG A 980 3.38 12.94 17.48
N TYR A 981 3.39 13.90 18.40
CA TYR A 981 3.24 13.66 19.83
C TYR A 981 1.93 14.27 20.35
N ARG A 982 1.12 13.46 21.04
CA ARG A 982 -0.17 13.88 21.60
C ARG A 982 -0.09 13.99 23.13
N PRO A 983 -0.69 15.03 23.74
CA PRO A 983 -0.74 15.15 25.19
C PRO A 983 -1.39 13.93 25.86
N ARG A 984 -0.89 13.56 27.04
CA ARG A 984 -1.54 12.59 27.91
C ARG A 984 -2.68 13.27 28.67
N PRO A 985 -3.91 12.72 28.61
CA PRO A 985 -5.06 13.37 29.25
C PRO A 985 -5.06 13.20 30.76
N ASP A 986 -4.47 12.12 31.28
CA ASP A 986 -4.48 11.77 32.70
C ASP A 986 -3.04 11.53 33.21
N VAL A 987 -2.54 12.51 33.96
CA VAL A 987 -1.21 12.47 34.57
C VAL A 987 -1.31 12.94 36.02
N ILE A 988 -0.77 12.14 36.93
CA ILE A 988 -0.63 12.48 38.34
C ILE A 988 0.84 12.76 38.63
N VAL A 989 1.16 13.95 39.15
CA VAL A 989 2.47 14.22 39.74
C VAL A 989 2.40 13.90 41.22
N ARG A 990 2.99 12.76 41.61
CA ARG A 990 3.07 12.32 43.01
C ARG A 990 4.34 12.89 43.65
N VAL A 991 4.17 13.84 44.55
CA VAL A 991 5.26 14.48 45.30
C VAL A 991 5.48 13.68 46.59
N GLY A 992 6.57 12.92 46.62
CA GLY A 992 6.96 12.09 47.73
C GLY A 992 7.89 12.78 48.72
N ARG A 993 8.28 12.03 49.74
CA ARG A 993 9.24 12.46 50.75
C ARG A 993 10.56 12.94 50.12
N GLY A 994 11.08 14.06 50.61
CA GLY A 994 12.38 14.59 50.17
C GLY A 994 12.36 15.32 48.82
N ALA A 995 11.20 15.43 48.16
CA ALA A 995 11.07 16.15 46.90
C ALA A 995 11.54 17.62 47.02
N ASP A 996 12.47 18.02 46.15
CA ASP A 996 12.90 19.41 46.06
C ASP A 996 11.84 20.25 45.31
N ARG A 997 11.58 21.46 45.79
CA ARG A 997 10.58 22.34 45.19
C ARG A 997 10.92 22.64 43.72
N PHE A 998 12.19 22.84 43.36
CA PHE A 998 12.58 23.18 41.99
C PHE A 998 12.40 21.99 41.02
N GLU A 999 12.57 20.76 41.50
CA GLU A 999 12.29 19.56 40.70
C GLU A 999 10.79 19.38 40.46
N VAL A 1000 9.97 19.64 41.47
CA VAL A 1000 8.50 19.70 41.31
C VAL A 1000 8.11 20.80 40.33
N ASP A 1001 8.65 22.01 40.49
CA ASP A 1001 8.38 23.14 39.60
C ASP A 1001 8.79 22.83 38.15
N ARG A 1002 9.92 22.14 37.93
CA ARG A 1002 10.39 21.66 36.62
C ARG A 1002 9.44 20.67 35.97
N VAL A 1003 8.99 19.66 36.72
CA VAL A 1003 8.07 18.61 36.24
C VAL A 1003 6.73 19.24 35.85
N LEU A 1004 6.24 20.18 36.65
CA LEU A 1004 5.03 20.93 36.33
C LEU A 1004 5.21 21.88 35.14
N ALA A 1005 6.41 22.45 34.94
CA ALA A 1005 6.72 23.29 33.78
C ALA A 1005 6.68 22.49 32.47
N ALA A 1006 7.33 21.32 32.42
CA ALA A 1006 7.26 20.43 31.27
C ALA A 1006 5.83 19.98 30.96
N ALA A 1007 5.07 19.56 31.99
CA ALA A 1007 3.67 19.16 31.81
C ALA A 1007 2.84 20.29 31.17
N ARG A 1008 3.00 21.53 31.68
CA ARG A 1008 2.32 22.71 31.12
C ARG A 1008 2.71 22.98 29.66
N LEU A 1009 3.99 22.85 29.31
CA LEU A 1009 4.45 23.04 27.93
C LEU A 1009 3.81 22.02 27.00
N CYS A 1010 3.70 20.76 27.43
CA CYS A 1010 3.02 19.69 26.70
C CYS A 1010 1.49 19.82 26.66
N GLY A 1011 0.90 20.89 27.22
CA GLY A 1011 -0.55 21.07 27.29
C GLY A 1011 -1.25 20.14 28.29
N VAL A 1012 -0.51 19.53 29.22
CA VAL A 1012 -1.04 18.65 30.27
C VAL A 1012 -1.23 19.43 31.57
N GLN A 1013 -2.40 19.29 32.18
CA GLN A 1013 -2.70 19.81 33.52
C GLN A 1013 -2.68 18.65 34.51
N PRO A 1014 -1.53 18.34 35.13
CA PRO A 1014 -1.43 17.17 35.99
C PRO A 1014 -2.15 17.38 37.31
N GLU A 1015 -2.75 16.31 37.84
CA GLU A 1015 -3.18 16.27 39.23
C GLU A 1015 -1.94 16.21 40.14
N VAL A 1016 -1.84 17.12 41.10
CA VAL A 1016 -0.71 17.12 42.05
C VAL A 1016 -1.15 16.47 43.35
N SER A 1017 -0.62 15.29 43.63
CA SER A 1017 -0.85 14.56 44.88
C SER A 1017 0.40 14.60 45.74
N ARG A 1018 0.29 15.02 47.01
CA ARG A 1018 1.42 15.09 47.95
C ARG A 1018 1.26 14.03 49.03
N GLU A 1019 2.33 13.28 49.30
CA GLU A 1019 2.36 12.27 50.36
C GLU A 1019 2.03 12.86 51.75
N ALA A 1020 2.35 14.13 51.97
CA ALA A 1020 2.02 14.84 53.21
C ALA A 1020 0.51 15.12 53.40
N ASP A 1021 -0.26 15.14 52.31
CA ASP A 1021 -1.69 15.46 52.30
C ASP A 1021 -2.55 14.19 52.21
N VAL A 1022 -2.10 13.21 51.42
CA VAL A 1022 -2.77 11.92 51.18
C VAL A 1022 -1.72 10.82 51.27
N ASP A 1023 -1.87 9.93 52.24
CA ASP A 1023 -0.96 8.78 52.41
C ASP A 1023 -1.03 7.80 51.23
N ASP A 1024 -0.07 6.87 51.18
CA ASP A 1024 0.09 5.94 50.07
C ASP A 1024 -1.10 4.98 49.94
N GLU A 1025 -1.74 4.58 51.05
CA GLU A 1025 -2.93 3.73 51.06
C GLU A 1025 -4.15 4.44 50.45
N ALA A 1026 -4.42 5.68 50.87
CA ALA A 1026 -5.52 6.47 50.32
C ALA A 1026 -5.27 6.83 48.85
N PHE A 1027 -4.02 7.14 48.48
CA PHE A 1027 -3.65 7.39 47.09
C PHE A 1027 -3.79 6.13 46.23
N ALA A 1028 -3.32 4.98 46.71
CA ALA A 1028 -3.48 3.69 46.02
C ALA A 1028 -4.95 3.36 45.75
N ALA A 1029 -5.86 3.70 46.67
CA ALA A 1029 -7.29 3.49 46.52
C ALA A 1029 -7.96 4.37 45.44
N SER A 1030 -7.33 5.49 45.04
CA SER A 1030 -7.87 6.36 43.98
C SER A 1030 -7.50 5.92 42.56
N LEU A 1031 -6.40 5.16 42.42
CA LEU A 1031 -5.83 4.77 41.11
C LEU A 1031 -6.78 4.06 40.14
N PRO A 1032 -7.78 3.25 40.56
CA PRO A 1032 -8.76 2.69 39.63
C PRO A 1032 -9.53 3.74 38.80
N GLY A 1033 -9.63 4.98 39.28
CA GLY A 1033 -10.22 6.10 38.54
C GLY A 1033 -9.33 6.67 37.42
N HIS A 1034 -8.06 6.24 37.37
CA HIS A 1034 -7.01 6.75 36.48
C HIS A 1034 -6.51 5.69 35.49
N ARG A 1035 -7.36 4.71 35.13
CA ARG A 1035 -6.99 3.61 34.24
C ARG A 1035 -6.40 4.13 32.92
N PHE A 1036 -5.24 3.58 32.52
CA PHE A 1036 -4.41 4.05 31.40
C PHE A 1036 -3.75 5.44 31.57
N GLY A 1037 -3.87 6.04 32.75
CA GLY A 1037 -3.15 7.24 33.16
C GLY A 1037 -1.69 6.96 33.50
N ARG A 1038 -1.01 8.01 33.97
CA ARG A 1038 0.41 7.92 34.35
C ARG A 1038 0.70 8.65 35.65
N ILE A 1039 1.50 8.02 36.51
CA ILE A 1039 2.08 8.64 37.71
C ILE A 1039 3.51 9.06 37.37
N ARG A 1040 3.81 10.34 37.54
CA ARG A 1040 5.18 10.87 37.54
C ARG A 1040 5.58 11.17 38.98
N TYR A 1041 6.47 10.36 39.55
CA TYR A 1041 6.93 10.51 40.92
C TYR A 1041 8.10 11.50 41.02
N VAL A 1042 8.07 12.37 42.03
CA VAL A 1042 9.16 13.28 42.37
C VAL A 1042 9.45 13.15 43.86
N GLY A 1043 10.66 12.75 44.23
CA GLY A 1043 11.05 12.53 45.62
C GLY A 1043 12.20 11.54 45.75
N ASP A 1044 12.67 11.35 46.98
CA ASP A 1044 13.70 10.37 47.29
C ASP A 1044 13.11 8.96 47.30
N GLY A 1045 13.92 7.94 46.99
CA GLY A 1045 13.62 6.54 47.27
C GLY A 1045 12.55 5.86 46.39
N GLY A 1046 11.95 6.57 45.44
CA GLY A 1046 10.89 6.04 44.57
C GLY A 1046 9.55 5.86 45.29
N VAL A 1047 8.55 5.36 44.55
CA VAL A 1047 7.22 5.08 45.12
C VAL A 1047 7.22 3.77 45.90
N GLY A 1048 6.54 3.74 47.05
CA GLY A 1048 6.35 2.54 47.86
C GLY A 1048 5.57 1.41 47.16
N ASP A 1049 5.76 0.18 47.66
CA ASP A 1049 5.19 -1.05 47.08
C ASP A 1049 3.66 -1.05 47.00
N VAL A 1050 2.98 -0.41 47.96
CA VAL A 1050 1.51 -0.33 48.02
C VAL A 1050 0.97 0.37 46.78
N VAL A 1051 1.50 1.57 46.48
CA VAL A 1051 1.09 2.36 45.32
C VAL A 1051 1.55 1.68 44.02
N ARG A 1052 2.75 1.08 43.98
CA ARG A 1052 3.24 0.34 42.79
C ARG A 1052 2.29 -0.80 42.42
N ARG A 1053 1.90 -1.64 43.38
CA ARG A 1053 0.96 -2.75 43.15
C ARG A 1053 -0.42 -2.25 42.76
N ALA A 1054 -0.90 -1.17 43.39
CA ALA A 1054 -2.17 -0.57 43.04
C ALA A 1054 -2.16 0.02 41.61
N ALA A 1055 -1.08 0.69 41.21
CA ALA A 1055 -0.91 1.21 39.84
C ALA A 1055 -0.93 0.07 38.81
N ILE A 1056 -0.21 -1.02 39.06
CA ILE A 1056 -0.23 -2.21 38.20
C ILE A 1056 -1.64 -2.79 38.09
N SER A 1057 -2.34 -2.96 39.22
CA SER A 1057 -3.70 -3.50 39.24
C SER A 1057 -4.72 -2.59 38.55
N ALA A 1058 -4.48 -1.28 38.54
CA ALA A 1058 -5.33 -0.27 37.92
C ALA A 1058 -4.92 0.06 36.47
N GLU A 1059 -3.91 -0.64 35.92
CA GLU A 1059 -3.36 -0.36 34.57
C GLU A 1059 -2.88 1.09 34.42
N VAL A 1060 -2.27 1.64 35.47
CA VAL A 1060 -1.65 2.96 35.52
C VAL A 1060 -0.14 2.82 35.40
N ASP A 1061 0.45 3.57 34.47
CA ASP A 1061 1.90 3.55 34.27
C ASP A 1061 2.62 4.36 35.35
N LEU A 1062 3.73 3.85 35.88
CA LEU A 1062 4.48 4.50 36.95
C LEU A 1062 5.88 4.90 36.45
N VAL A 1063 6.18 6.19 36.52
CA VAL A 1063 7.46 6.80 36.17
C VAL A 1063 8.12 7.35 37.43
N ASP A 1064 9.07 6.60 37.97
CA ASP A 1064 9.93 6.99 39.09
C ASP A 1064 11.36 7.34 38.66
N ALA A 1065 11.56 7.60 37.35
CA ALA A 1065 12.84 8.04 36.81
C ALA A 1065 13.32 9.36 37.45
N PRO A 1066 14.64 9.56 37.63
CA PRO A 1066 15.17 10.82 38.14
C PRO A 1066 14.71 12.03 37.31
N VAL A 1067 14.49 13.15 37.98
CA VAL A 1067 14.15 14.42 37.30
C VAL A 1067 15.39 14.93 36.56
N THR A 1068 15.24 15.25 35.27
CA THR A 1068 16.37 15.71 34.44
C THR A 1068 16.18 17.13 33.95
N ALA A 1069 17.27 17.86 33.71
CA ALA A 1069 17.22 19.14 33.01
C ALA A 1069 17.04 18.99 31.48
N SER A 1070 17.00 17.77 30.95
CA SER A 1070 16.94 17.56 29.51
C SER A 1070 15.49 17.57 29.02
N GLY A 1071 15.14 18.51 28.15
CA GLY A 1071 13.84 18.50 27.47
C GLY A 1071 13.63 17.25 26.63
N ARG A 1072 14.72 16.68 26.08
CA ARG A 1072 14.70 15.39 25.37
C ARG A 1072 14.12 14.27 26.21
N LEU A 1073 14.35 14.26 27.52
CA LEU A 1073 14.03 13.13 28.38
C LEU A 1073 12.79 13.32 29.24
N GLU A 1074 12.50 14.55 29.68
CA GLU A 1074 11.34 14.76 30.55
C GLU A 1074 10.03 14.91 29.78
N LEU A 1075 10.04 15.60 28.63
CA LEU A 1075 8.80 15.90 27.89
C LEU A 1075 8.06 14.63 27.45
N ARG A 1076 8.78 13.54 27.13
CA ARG A 1076 8.21 12.23 26.75
C ARG A 1076 7.26 11.63 27.78
N TRP A 1077 7.39 12.01 29.06
CA TRP A 1077 6.52 11.50 30.11
C TRP A 1077 5.08 12.01 29.99
N TYR A 1078 4.87 13.17 29.36
CA TYR A 1078 3.58 13.83 29.23
C TYR A 1078 2.96 13.66 27.83
N LEU A 1079 3.66 12.94 26.95
CA LEU A 1079 3.29 12.77 25.56
C LEU A 1079 3.06 11.29 25.23
N ARG A 1080 2.30 11.07 24.16
CA ARG A 1080 2.08 9.77 23.52
C ARG A 1080 2.43 9.93 22.05
N GLU A 1081 3.31 9.08 21.55
CA GLU A 1081 3.61 9.04 20.13
C GLU A 1081 2.39 8.57 19.33
N GLN A 1082 2.19 9.16 18.16
CA GLN A 1082 1.20 8.74 17.17
C GLN A 1082 1.82 8.77 15.78
N ALA A 1083 1.78 7.65 15.08
CA ALA A 1083 2.13 7.59 13.66
C ALA A 1083 0.85 7.75 12.84
N ILE A 1084 0.85 8.65 11.87
CA ILE A 1084 -0.22 8.84 10.90
C ILE A 1084 0.34 8.50 9.53
N SER A 1085 -0.30 7.56 8.85
CA SER A 1085 -0.01 7.27 7.46
C SER A 1085 -1.21 7.60 6.58
N ARG A 1086 -1.01 8.48 5.59
CA ARG A 1086 -2.07 8.99 4.73
C ARG A 1086 -1.65 8.89 3.28
N THR A 1087 -2.44 8.18 2.48
CA THR A 1087 -2.31 8.19 1.03
C THR A 1087 -2.55 9.61 0.49
N LEU A 1088 -1.58 10.14 -0.26
CA LEU A 1088 -1.61 11.48 -0.85
C LEU A 1088 -2.04 11.48 -2.31
N HIS A 1089 -2.23 10.31 -2.90
CA HIS A 1089 -2.60 10.16 -4.29
C HIS A 1089 -3.98 9.55 -4.47
N ARG A 1090 -4.51 9.72 -5.68
CA ARG A 1090 -5.71 9.06 -6.18
C ARG A 1090 -5.35 8.39 -7.49
N PHE A 1091 -5.23 7.07 -7.47
CA PHE A 1091 -4.75 6.30 -8.63
C PHE A 1091 -3.43 6.85 -9.22
N GLY A 1092 -2.47 7.20 -8.35
CA GLY A 1092 -1.16 7.75 -8.72
C GLY A 1092 -1.08 9.27 -8.74
N ASN A 1093 -2.21 9.96 -8.88
CA ASN A 1093 -2.21 11.42 -9.03
C ASN A 1093 -2.35 12.14 -7.69
N LEU A 1094 -1.51 13.12 -7.41
CA LEU A 1094 -1.47 13.80 -6.12
C LEU A 1094 -2.74 14.64 -5.85
N VAL A 1095 -3.27 14.52 -4.63
CA VAL A 1095 -4.52 15.17 -4.20
C VAL A 1095 -4.19 16.32 -3.25
N GLY A 1096 -4.53 17.54 -3.62
CA GLY A 1096 -4.54 18.68 -2.69
C GLY A 1096 -3.18 19.20 -2.25
N VAL A 1097 -2.08 18.76 -2.88
CA VAL A 1097 -0.76 19.38 -2.71
C VAL A 1097 -0.70 20.59 -3.66
N PRO A 1098 -0.47 21.82 -3.17
CA PRO A 1098 -0.13 22.93 -4.05
C PRO A 1098 1.15 22.54 -4.81
N SER A 1099 1.07 22.53 -6.15
CA SER A 1099 2.21 22.32 -7.04
C SER A 1099 3.37 23.26 -6.74
#